data_AF-A0A972E2F0-F1
#
_entry.id   AF-A0A972E2F0-F1
#
_cell.length_a   1.000
_cell.length_b   1.000
_cell.length_c   1.000
_cell.angle_alpha   90.00
_cell.angle_beta   90.00
_cell.angle_gamma   90.00
#
_symmetry.space_group_name_H-M   'P 1'
#
loop_
_entity.id
_entity.type
_entity.pdbx_description
1 polymer ?
#
loop_
_entity_poly.entity_id
_entity_poly.type
_entity_poly.pdbx_seq_one_letter_code
_entity_poly.pdbx_strand_id
1 'polypeptide(L)'
;VLILAWFCGVVGAEAMGPLVVCPANPRYFQNAATGQVVLLTGSHTWANLVDMGTTDPPPAFDFEKYVDWMATLDHNFIRLWTWELVTWDTTANQQSKRHTIAPLPYARTGPGEALDGRPRFDLTKFDPEYFERLRSRIALAREHNIYVSVMLFEGWGLQFASGAWEGHPFHPKNNINGIDGDGDKDGKGIEVHELGNEAVTAIQEAYVRKVIETINGFDNVLYEISNENHPPSTAWQYRMIRFIKACEATLPQQHPVGMTFQYRGGENETLFDSPADWVSPNPEGGYRDDPPVADGRKVVVNDTDHLWGIGGSQGWVWKSFLRGHNAIFMDPYDGEVLGPGSDPKWDPIRKSLGYVRQFARRMDLARTVPVVDVASTKYCLAEAGKTYLVFRPEGQGDSFTVRLPSGSYTCEWFDPGKGEQTAVETIEVEAGDREFRPPFAGDAVLFLTRTAFPADDWKRATPQSQGVDAAKLDEAVEFLRSKAGRDGVNQMLIVRHGCAIWQGPEAGEVHGIWSCTKSFTSTVLGLLIDDGKATLETLARDHVPAMASAYPGVTLRHFTTMTSGYRAVDDEPRGSYRHGPSPTPFDPCGVPLFAPGTQYAYWDSAMNQFGNVLTRIAGEPIEDLFRRRIAEPIGMDPGEWRWGNFGPIDGIVVHGGSGNSNNHIFISARQMARLGLLFLNGGNWNGRQLISTEWVRTATRPQVPATIPLWRDSGADGRGVYGFNWWTNGTQPDGSRKWPGAPAGAFSANGYNNNDMYVVPEWNMVIVRLGLDQNQVALTDEIYSEFLRRIGEALLDTP
;
A
#
# COMPACT_ATOMS: atom_id res chain seq x y z
N VAL A 1 34.84 24.73 17.62
CA VAL A 1 34.41 24.11 16.35
C VAL A 1 33.93 22.72 16.70
N LEU A 2 32.62 22.61 16.98
CA LEU A 2 31.98 21.40 17.49
C LEU A 2 31.44 20.58 16.31
N ILE A 3 31.76 19.29 16.34
CA ILE A 3 31.32 18.27 15.38
C ILE A 3 29.84 17.96 15.68
N LEU A 4 28.96 18.26 14.74
CA LEU A 4 27.57 17.79 14.73
C LEU A 4 27.52 16.46 13.99
N ALA A 5 27.34 15.37 14.74
CA ALA A 5 26.91 14.09 14.20
C ALA A 5 25.44 14.21 13.79
N TRP A 6 25.18 14.05 12.50
CA TRP A 6 23.84 13.79 11.99
C TRP A 6 23.46 12.36 12.35
N PHE A 7 22.57 12.20 13.32
CA PHE A 7 21.77 10.98 13.43
C PHE A 7 20.72 11.04 12.32
N CYS A 8 20.97 10.32 11.22
CA CYS A 8 19.88 9.90 10.34
C CYS A 8 18.93 9.04 11.19
N GLY A 9 17.69 9.49 11.34
CA GLY A 9 16.63 8.70 11.95
C GLY A 9 16.49 7.39 11.18
N VAL A 10 16.70 6.29 11.87
CA VAL A 10 16.40 4.94 11.38
C VAL A 10 14.90 4.89 11.15
N VAL A 11 14.47 4.95 9.89
CA VAL A 11 13.17 4.42 9.46
C VAL A 11 13.12 3.00 10.02
N GLY A 12 12.12 2.68 10.85
CA GLY A 12 12.01 1.35 11.45
C GLY A 12 12.02 0.29 10.36
N ALA A 13 13.13 -0.41 10.19
CA ALA A 13 13.25 -1.48 9.21
C ALA A 13 12.20 -2.55 9.55
N GLU A 14 11.43 -3.00 8.55
CA GLU A 14 10.57 -4.18 8.71
C GLU A 14 11.45 -5.30 9.28
N ALA A 15 11.04 -5.90 10.40
CA ALA A 15 11.79 -6.98 10.99
C ALA A 15 11.83 -8.18 10.01
N MET A 16 13.00 -8.45 9.43
CA MET A 16 13.25 -9.68 8.66
C MET A 16 13.05 -10.91 9.57
N GLY A 17 12.66 -12.02 8.95
CA GLY A 17 12.44 -13.29 9.63
C GLY A 17 12.49 -14.45 8.62
N PRO A 18 12.75 -15.68 9.08
CA PRO A 18 12.85 -16.83 8.18
C PRO A 18 11.56 -16.99 7.39
N LEU A 19 11.71 -17.30 6.10
CA LEU A 19 10.56 -17.54 5.24
C LEU A 19 9.99 -18.93 5.47
N VAL A 20 8.67 -19.01 5.49
CA VAL A 20 7.92 -20.27 5.43
C VAL A 20 6.90 -20.18 4.32
N VAL A 21 6.51 -21.31 3.71
CA VAL A 21 5.41 -21.31 2.73
C VAL A 21 4.16 -20.76 3.41
N CYS A 22 3.53 -19.75 2.81
CA CYS A 22 2.37 -19.11 3.43
C CYS A 22 1.21 -20.10 3.51
N PRO A 23 0.68 -20.40 4.71
CA PRO A 23 -0.40 -21.39 4.86
C PRO A 23 -1.74 -20.89 4.27
N ALA A 24 -1.95 -19.58 4.23
CA ALA A 24 -3.16 -18.98 3.66
C ALA A 24 -3.11 -18.91 2.13
N ASN A 25 -1.92 -18.74 1.55
CA ASN A 25 -1.72 -18.71 0.10
C ASN A 25 -0.35 -19.31 -0.28
N PRO A 26 -0.28 -20.62 -0.56
CA PRO A 26 0.99 -21.34 -0.76
C PRO A 26 1.74 -20.98 -2.07
N ARG A 27 1.26 -19.99 -2.82
CA ARG A 27 1.97 -19.37 -3.96
C ARG A 27 3.12 -18.47 -3.51
N TYR A 28 3.06 -17.99 -2.27
CA TYR A 28 4.00 -17.03 -1.71
C TYR A 28 4.62 -17.56 -0.43
N PHE A 29 5.73 -16.95 -0.04
CA PHE A 29 6.28 -17.12 1.30
C PHE A 29 5.60 -16.17 2.30
N GLN A 30 5.76 -16.46 3.57
CA GLN A 30 5.41 -15.61 4.70
C GLN A 30 6.65 -15.46 5.58
N ASN A 31 6.93 -14.23 6.03
CA ASN A 31 7.90 -13.99 7.08
C ASN A 31 7.35 -14.56 8.39
N ALA A 32 8.01 -15.57 8.95
CA ALA A 32 7.50 -16.28 10.13
C ALA A 32 7.49 -15.41 11.40
N ALA A 33 8.31 -14.37 11.47
CA ALA A 33 8.38 -13.48 12.62
C ALA A 33 7.22 -12.47 12.64
N THR A 34 6.79 -11.99 11.47
CA THR A 34 5.77 -10.93 11.35
C THR A 34 4.42 -11.42 10.86
N GLY A 35 4.37 -12.59 10.21
CA GLY A 35 3.18 -13.08 9.52
C GLY A 35 2.91 -12.36 8.19
N GLN A 36 3.80 -11.50 7.72
CA GLN A 36 3.63 -10.78 6.45
C GLN A 36 3.90 -11.71 5.26
N VAL A 37 3.02 -11.71 4.26
CA VAL A 37 3.23 -12.43 3.00
C VAL A 37 4.27 -11.68 2.16
N VAL A 38 5.23 -12.41 1.60
CA VAL A 38 6.39 -11.86 0.89
C VAL A 38 6.35 -12.29 -0.57
N LEU A 39 6.35 -11.30 -1.47
CA LEU A 39 6.72 -11.49 -2.88
C LEU A 39 8.24 -11.35 -3.01
N LEU A 40 8.90 -12.37 -3.57
CA LEU A 40 10.33 -12.34 -3.86
C LEU A 40 10.57 -11.84 -5.29
N THR A 41 11.33 -10.76 -5.41
CA THR A 41 11.73 -10.18 -6.69
C THR A 41 13.11 -9.56 -6.63
N GLY A 42 13.92 -9.77 -7.66
CA GLY A 42 15.18 -9.05 -7.81
C GLY A 42 16.05 -9.55 -8.93
N SER A 43 17.34 -9.23 -8.85
CA SER A 43 18.36 -9.58 -9.84
C SER A 43 19.41 -10.51 -9.24
N HIS A 44 20.08 -11.31 -10.07
CA HIS A 44 21.28 -12.07 -9.70
C HIS A 44 22.30 -12.05 -10.83
N THR A 45 23.57 -12.34 -10.50
CA THR A 45 24.67 -12.41 -11.48
C THR A 45 25.71 -13.43 -11.02
N TRP A 46 26.54 -13.96 -11.92
CA TRP A 46 27.45 -15.07 -11.65
C TRP A 46 28.50 -14.78 -10.57
N ALA A 47 29.00 -13.54 -10.47
CA ALA A 47 30.13 -13.18 -9.60
C ALA A 47 29.70 -12.77 -8.17
N ASN A 48 28.40 -12.88 -7.86
CA ASN A 48 27.87 -12.31 -6.63
C ASN A 48 28.08 -13.16 -5.37
N LEU A 49 28.67 -14.36 -5.46
CA LEU A 49 29.29 -15.06 -4.33
C LEU A 49 30.79 -15.31 -4.51
N VAL A 50 31.21 -15.75 -5.70
CA VAL A 50 32.63 -15.94 -6.05
C VAL A 50 33.11 -14.85 -7.00
N ASP A 51 34.39 -14.51 -6.98
CA ASP A 51 34.96 -13.62 -7.99
C ASP A 51 35.21 -14.40 -9.28
N MET A 52 34.88 -13.78 -10.41
CA MET A 52 34.94 -14.39 -11.73
C MET A 52 35.37 -13.36 -12.77
N GLY A 53 36.40 -13.69 -13.55
CA GLY A 53 36.86 -12.82 -14.62
C GLY A 53 38.08 -13.37 -15.35
N THR A 54 38.56 -12.65 -16.37
CA THR A 54 39.61 -13.15 -17.28
C THR A 54 41.05 -13.02 -16.78
N THR A 55 41.24 -12.61 -15.52
CA THR A 55 42.56 -12.49 -14.87
C THR A 55 42.76 -13.57 -13.81
N ASP A 56 44.00 -13.76 -13.38
CA ASP A 56 44.32 -14.61 -12.23
C ASP A 56 45.25 -13.86 -11.25
N PRO A 57 44.79 -13.49 -10.03
CA PRO A 57 43.44 -13.75 -9.49
C PRO A 57 42.33 -13.03 -10.28
N PRO A 58 41.08 -13.52 -10.21
CA PRO A 58 39.95 -12.83 -10.81
C PRO A 58 39.72 -11.46 -10.15
N PRO A 59 39.11 -10.50 -10.88
CA PRO A 59 38.78 -9.20 -10.31
C PRO A 59 37.72 -9.35 -9.21
N ALA A 60 37.88 -8.57 -8.13
CA ALA A 60 36.93 -8.59 -7.02
C ALA A 60 35.57 -8.03 -7.43
N PHE A 61 34.48 -8.74 -7.12
CA PHE A 61 33.12 -8.25 -7.29
C PHE A 61 32.72 -7.29 -6.16
N ASP A 62 32.32 -6.08 -6.52
CA ASP A 62 31.85 -5.06 -5.57
C ASP A 62 30.42 -5.36 -5.11
N PHE A 63 30.31 -6.26 -4.13
CA PHE A 63 29.03 -6.74 -3.63
C PHE A 63 28.23 -5.67 -2.87
N GLU A 64 28.90 -4.73 -2.20
CA GLU A 64 28.25 -3.62 -1.49
C GLU A 64 27.52 -2.71 -2.46
N LYS A 65 28.22 -2.26 -3.52
CA LYS A 65 27.60 -1.47 -4.58
C LYS A 65 26.46 -2.20 -5.30
N TYR A 66 26.57 -3.52 -5.42
CA TYR A 66 25.53 -4.34 -6.01
C TYR A 66 24.25 -4.37 -5.16
N VAL A 67 24.34 -4.58 -3.84
CA VAL A 67 23.16 -4.56 -2.96
C VAL A 67 22.58 -3.16 -2.78
N ASP A 68 23.41 -2.13 -2.75
CA ASP A 68 22.97 -0.73 -2.77
C ASP A 68 22.13 -0.45 -4.02
N TRP A 69 22.64 -0.85 -5.19
CA TRP A 69 21.95 -0.70 -6.47
C TRP A 69 20.59 -1.42 -6.47
N MET A 70 20.53 -2.65 -6.00
CA MET A 70 19.27 -3.40 -5.88
C MET A 70 18.27 -2.72 -4.95
N ALA A 71 18.73 -2.17 -3.83
CA ALA A 71 17.88 -1.41 -2.91
C ALA A 71 17.26 -0.18 -3.59
N THR A 72 17.99 0.50 -4.50
CA THR A 72 17.42 1.63 -5.28
C THR A 72 16.29 1.23 -6.22
N LEU A 73 16.18 -0.06 -6.56
CA LEU A 73 15.16 -0.63 -7.43
C LEU A 73 14.04 -1.34 -6.66
N ASP A 74 14.03 -1.24 -5.32
CA ASP A 74 13.09 -1.94 -4.44
C ASP A 74 13.15 -3.49 -4.58
N HIS A 75 14.30 -4.05 -4.96
CA HIS A 75 14.51 -5.51 -4.98
C HIS A 75 14.67 -6.06 -3.55
N ASN A 76 14.30 -7.32 -3.36
CA ASN A 76 14.39 -8.01 -2.06
C ASN A 76 14.84 -9.46 -2.14
N PHE A 77 15.30 -9.92 -3.31
CA PHE A 77 15.69 -11.30 -3.49
C PHE A 77 16.85 -11.43 -4.47
N ILE A 78 17.85 -12.23 -4.10
CA ILE A 78 18.98 -12.60 -4.95
C ILE A 78 19.30 -14.08 -4.85
N ARG A 79 19.92 -14.62 -5.91
CA ARG A 79 20.63 -15.89 -5.89
C ARG A 79 22.13 -15.63 -5.74
N LEU A 80 22.79 -16.27 -4.78
CA LEU A 80 24.25 -16.30 -4.64
C LEU A 80 24.83 -17.52 -5.36
N TRP A 81 25.68 -17.27 -6.35
CA TRP A 81 26.21 -18.29 -7.27
C TRP A 81 27.46 -19.00 -6.74
N THR A 82 27.31 -20.26 -6.34
CA THR A 82 28.46 -21.16 -6.21
C THR A 82 28.93 -21.59 -7.60
N TRP A 83 30.25 -21.67 -7.80
CA TRP A 83 30.82 -22.21 -9.02
C TRP A 83 31.89 -23.23 -8.64
N GLU A 84 31.87 -24.42 -9.25
CA GLU A 84 32.70 -25.54 -8.81
C GLU A 84 33.98 -25.69 -9.64
N LEU A 85 34.04 -25.05 -10.81
CA LEU A 85 35.20 -25.09 -11.70
C LEU A 85 36.20 -23.99 -11.37
N VAL A 86 37.50 -24.30 -11.45
CA VAL A 86 38.56 -23.29 -11.28
C VAL A 86 38.67 -22.33 -12.47
N THR A 87 38.19 -22.77 -13.64
CA THR A 87 38.08 -21.95 -14.85
C THR A 87 36.79 -22.23 -15.60
N TRP A 88 36.29 -21.24 -16.34
CA TRP A 88 35.13 -21.40 -17.22
C TRP A 88 35.42 -20.86 -18.62
N ASP A 89 35.28 -21.73 -19.62
CA ASP A 89 35.30 -21.38 -21.03
C ASP A 89 33.87 -21.07 -21.51
N THR A 90 33.62 -19.83 -21.91
CA THR A 90 32.29 -19.34 -22.28
C THR A 90 31.87 -19.68 -23.72
N THR A 91 32.62 -20.50 -24.45
CA THR A 91 32.34 -20.82 -25.86
C THR A 91 30.94 -21.42 -26.05
N ALA A 92 30.50 -22.26 -25.09
CA ALA A 92 29.15 -22.81 -25.08
C ALA A 92 28.04 -21.75 -24.84
N ASN A 93 28.40 -20.59 -24.29
CA ASN A 93 27.53 -19.40 -24.17
C ASN A 93 27.67 -18.44 -25.35
N GLN A 94 28.31 -18.87 -26.45
CA GLN A 94 28.56 -18.06 -27.65
C GLN A 94 29.42 -16.83 -27.38
N GLN A 95 30.30 -16.89 -26.37
CA GLN A 95 31.31 -15.88 -26.08
C GLN A 95 32.71 -16.48 -26.05
N SER A 96 33.75 -15.67 -26.26
CA SER A 96 35.14 -16.13 -26.30
C SER A 96 35.97 -15.64 -25.11
N LYS A 97 35.45 -15.82 -23.89
CA LYS A 97 36.14 -15.50 -22.63
C LYS A 97 36.55 -16.79 -21.93
N ARG A 98 37.69 -16.75 -21.25
CA ARG A 98 38.10 -17.78 -20.30
C ARG A 98 38.27 -17.14 -18.94
N HIS A 99 37.36 -17.47 -18.03
CA HIS A 99 37.33 -16.93 -16.69
C HIS A 99 38.12 -17.82 -15.73
N THR A 100 38.79 -17.21 -14.77
CA THR A 100 39.29 -17.84 -13.54
C THR A 100 38.29 -17.57 -12.43
N ILE A 101 38.13 -18.50 -11.50
CA ILE A 101 37.17 -18.40 -10.40
C ILE A 101 37.86 -18.62 -9.06
N ALA A 102 37.57 -17.74 -8.09
CA ALA A 102 38.03 -17.87 -6.72
C ALA A 102 37.17 -17.03 -5.74
N PRO A 103 37.13 -17.38 -4.44
CA PRO A 103 37.62 -18.62 -3.83
C PRO A 103 36.66 -19.77 -4.14
N LEU A 104 37.12 -21.00 -3.91
CA LEU A 104 36.31 -22.22 -3.99
C LEU A 104 36.10 -22.81 -2.59
N PRO A 105 35.11 -23.71 -2.38
CA PRO A 105 34.80 -24.23 -1.05
C PRO A 105 35.93 -25.03 -0.38
N TYR A 106 36.77 -25.72 -1.16
CA TYR A 106 37.80 -26.63 -0.64
C TYR A 106 39.18 -25.98 -0.61
N ALA A 107 39.93 -26.21 0.47
CA ALA A 107 41.23 -25.60 0.67
C ALA A 107 42.32 -26.26 -0.19
N ARG A 108 43.17 -25.44 -0.82
CA ARG A 108 44.35 -25.89 -1.57
C ARG A 108 45.58 -26.07 -0.66
N THR A 109 45.50 -27.05 0.24
CA THR A 109 46.57 -27.32 1.23
C THR A 109 47.34 -28.62 0.97
N GLY A 110 47.00 -29.35 -0.09
CA GLY A 110 47.60 -30.63 -0.40
C GLY A 110 48.99 -30.51 -1.03
N PRO A 111 49.88 -31.50 -0.84
CA PRO A 111 51.16 -31.55 -1.55
C PRO A 111 50.99 -31.78 -3.06
N GLY A 112 51.97 -31.31 -3.83
CA GLY A 112 52.00 -31.47 -5.28
C GLY A 112 51.11 -30.48 -6.04
N GLU A 113 51.20 -30.52 -7.36
CA GLU A 113 50.48 -29.61 -8.25
C GLU A 113 49.20 -30.28 -8.79
N ALA A 114 48.10 -29.51 -8.79
CA ALA A 114 46.88 -29.78 -9.54
C ALA A 114 47.08 -29.43 -11.02
N LEU A 115 46.08 -29.70 -11.87
CA LEU A 115 46.17 -29.47 -13.32
C LEU A 115 46.33 -28.00 -13.72
N ASP A 116 45.99 -27.07 -12.82
CA ASP A 116 46.17 -25.63 -13.00
C ASP A 116 47.52 -25.12 -12.46
N GLY A 117 48.40 -26.00 -11.99
CA GLY A 117 49.72 -25.66 -11.45
C GLY A 117 49.71 -25.13 -10.01
N ARG A 118 48.54 -25.08 -9.35
CA ARG A 118 48.42 -24.69 -7.94
C ARG A 118 48.47 -25.91 -7.01
N PRO A 119 48.62 -25.73 -5.68
CA PRO A 119 48.51 -26.85 -4.76
C PRO A 119 47.18 -27.60 -4.92
N ARG A 120 47.23 -28.92 -4.77
CA ARG A 120 46.05 -29.78 -4.81
C ARG A 120 45.08 -29.47 -3.69
N PHE A 121 43.79 -29.71 -3.95
CA PHE A 121 42.74 -29.62 -2.96
C PHE A 121 42.86 -30.73 -1.92
N ASP A 122 42.61 -30.37 -0.66
CA ASP A 122 42.25 -31.30 0.39
C ASP A 122 40.75 -31.21 0.61
N LEU A 123 39.99 -32.14 0.02
CA LEU A 123 38.53 -32.16 0.04
C LEU A 123 37.94 -32.41 1.45
N THR A 124 38.79 -32.69 2.44
CA THR A 124 38.39 -32.78 3.86
C THR A 124 38.57 -31.46 4.61
N LYS A 125 39.12 -30.43 3.96
CA LYS A 125 39.34 -29.10 4.53
C LYS A 125 38.65 -28.03 3.70
N PHE A 126 37.94 -27.16 4.39
CA PHE A 126 37.24 -26.02 3.80
C PHE A 126 38.12 -24.77 3.74
N ASP A 127 37.97 -23.97 2.69
CA ASP A 127 38.65 -22.69 2.55
C ASP A 127 37.95 -21.62 3.42
N PRO A 128 38.61 -21.08 4.46
CA PRO A 128 38.00 -20.08 5.32
C PRO A 128 37.58 -18.80 4.57
N GLU A 129 38.24 -18.45 3.47
CA GLU A 129 37.89 -17.25 2.69
C GLU A 129 36.50 -17.38 2.05
N TYR A 130 36.19 -18.55 1.47
CA TYR A 130 34.90 -18.82 0.85
C TYR A 130 33.75 -18.69 1.87
N PHE A 131 33.90 -19.29 3.05
CA PHE A 131 32.84 -19.28 4.06
C PHE A 131 32.70 -17.92 4.78
N GLU A 132 33.78 -17.17 4.98
CA GLU A 132 33.67 -15.80 5.50
C GLU A 132 33.02 -14.88 4.47
N ARG A 133 33.31 -15.08 3.18
CA ARG A 133 32.64 -14.35 2.09
C ARG A 133 31.16 -14.65 2.03
N LEU A 134 30.76 -15.92 2.10
CA LEU A 134 29.36 -16.32 2.18
C LEU A 134 28.64 -15.64 3.36
N ARG A 135 29.24 -15.71 4.56
CA ARG A 135 28.70 -15.11 5.79
C ARG A 135 28.53 -13.60 5.67
N SER A 136 29.55 -12.89 5.19
CA SER A 136 29.56 -11.44 5.07
C SER A 136 28.60 -10.93 3.99
N ARG A 137 28.49 -11.60 2.84
CA ARG A 137 27.54 -11.24 1.77
C ARG A 137 26.08 -11.42 2.23
N ILE A 138 25.77 -12.49 2.96
CA ILE A 138 24.43 -12.69 3.54
C ILE A 138 24.12 -11.64 4.59
N ALA A 139 25.07 -11.33 5.47
CA ALA A 139 24.92 -10.30 6.49
C ALA A 139 24.63 -8.93 5.86
N LEU A 140 25.39 -8.54 4.83
CA LEU A 140 25.18 -7.29 4.13
C LEU A 140 23.83 -7.27 3.41
N ALA A 141 23.45 -8.33 2.69
CA ALA A 141 22.12 -8.42 2.07
C ALA A 141 20.99 -8.26 3.12
N ARG A 142 21.18 -8.80 4.33
CA ARG A 142 20.22 -8.65 5.43
C ARG A 142 20.07 -7.20 5.88
N GLU A 143 21.15 -6.43 5.94
CA GLU A 143 21.12 -4.99 6.27
C GLU A 143 20.28 -4.19 5.26
N HIS A 144 20.17 -4.67 4.01
CA HIS A 144 19.31 -4.12 2.96
C HIS A 144 17.92 -4.76 2.86
N ASN A 145 17.52 -5.63 3.79
CA ASN A 145 16.26 -6.39 3.76
C ASN A 145 16.10 -7.27 2.49
N ILE A 146 17.19 -7.90 2.06
CA ILE A 146 17.24 -8.77 0.89
C ILE A 146 17.37 -10.24 1.35
N TYR A 147 16.45 -11.08 0.88
CA TYR A 147 16.54 -12.53 0.99
C TYR A 147 17.52 -13.11 -0.02
N VAL A 148 18.18 -14.19 0.37
CA VAL A 148 19.28 -14.80 -0.39
C VAL A 148 19.01 -16.28 -0.61
N SER A 149 18.86 -16.70 -1.86
CA SER A 149 19.00 -18.09 -2.25
C SER A 149 20.49 -18.45 -2.36
N VAL A 150 20.97 -19.34 -1.51
CA VAL A 150 22.33 -19.89 -1.61
C VAL A 150 22.29 -21.11 -2.51
N MET A 151 22.76 -20.94 -3.74
CA MET A 151 22.91 -22.03 -4.70
C MET A 151 24.13 -22.87 -4.31
N LEU A 152 23.91 -24.14 -4.01
CA LEU A 152 24.94 -25.00 -3.40
C LEU A 152 25.90 -25.60 -4.43
N PHE A 153 25.37 -25.97 -5.60
CA PHE A 153 26.10 -26.68 -6.67
C PHE A 153 25.77 -26.10 -8.05
N GLU A 154 26.64 -26.29 -9.03
CA GLU A 154 26.39 -25.89 -10.42
C GLU A 154 26.50 -27.11 -11.35
N GLY A 155 25.49 -27.32 -12.19
CA GLY A 155 25.47 -28.46 -13.11
C GLY A 155 25.79 -28.13 -14.55
N TRP A 156 25.66 -26.86 -14.95
CA TRP A 156 25.80 -26.44 -16.34
C TRP A 156 27.25 -26.58 -16.85
N GLY A 157 28.23 -26.22 -16.02
CA GLY A 157 29.64 -26.19 -16.35
C GLY A 157 30.16 -27.55 -16.82
N LEU A 158 29.96 -28.60 -16.02
CA LEU A 158 30.40 -29.96 -16.36
C LEU A 158 29.72 -30.53 -17.61
N GLN A 159 28.48 -30.11 -17.91
CA GLN A 159 27.76 -30.59 -19.09
C GLN A 159 28.23 -29.93 -20.39
N PHE A 160 28.64 -28.64 -20.35
CA PHE A 160 28.77 -27.84 -21.57
C PHE A 160 30.09 -27.06 -21.70
N ALA A 161 30.77 -26.72 -20.60
CA ALA A 161 32.01 -25.97 -20.67
C ALA A 161 33.18 -26.87 -21.08
N SER A 162 33.94 -26.40 -22.07
CA SER A 162 35.16 -27.08 -22.51
C SER A 162 36.20 -27.09 -21.39
N GLY A 163 36.79 -28.25 -21.11
CA GLY A 163 37.82 -28.40 -20.08
C GLY A 163 37.28 -28.34 -18.64
N ALA A 164 35.97 -28.47 -18.44
CA ALA A 164 35.35 -28.38 -17.11
C ALA A 164 35.88 -29.47 -16.17
N TRP A 165 35.94 -30.72 -16.63
CA TRP A 165 36.37 -31.83 -15.78
C TRP A 165 37.81 -31.66 -15.27
N GLU A 166 38.73 -31.22 -16.13
CA GLU A 166 40.11 -30.91 -15.75
C GLU A 166 40.22 -29.80 -14.70
N GLY A 167 39.25 -28.89 -14.68
CA GLY A 167 39.16 -27.78 -13.73
C GLY A 167 38.43 -28.13 -12.43
N HIS A 168 37.87 -29.33 -12.28
CA HIS A 168 37.01 -29.67 -11.14
C HIS A 168 37.82 -30.21 -9.95
N PRO A 169 37.50 -29.84 -8.68
CA PRO A 169 38.21 -30.35 -7.49
C PRO A 169 38.16 -31.89 -7.35
N PHE A 170 37.09 -32.53 -7.81
CA PHE A 170 36.92 -33.99 -7.74
C PHE A 170 37.65 -34.75 -8.86
N HIS A 171 38.35 -34.06 -9.76
CA HIS A 171 39.24 -34.72 -10.69
C HIS A 171 40.40 -35.38 -9.92
N PRO A 172 40.78 -36.64 -10.21
CA PRO A 172 41.74 -37.40 -9.39
C PRO A 172 43.16 -36.81 -9.35
N LYS A 173 43.51 -35.94 -10.31
CA LYS A 173 44.78 -35.19 -10.31
C LYS A 173 44.72 -33.88 -9.52
N ASN A 174 43.53 -33.40 -9.16
CA ASN A 174 43.35 -32.11 -8.50
C ASN A 174 43.23 -32.23 -6.98
N ASN A 175 42.88 -33.40 -6.44
CA ASN A 175 42.79 -33.64 -5.00
C ASN A 175 43.82 -34.64 -4.47
N ILE A 176 44.01 -34.63 -3.16
CA ILE A 176 44.90 -35.57 -2.45
C ILE A 176 44.14 -36.74 -1.81
N ASN A 177 42.81 -36.72 -1.88
CA ASN A 177 41.93 -37.62 -1.15
C ASN A 177 41.68 -38.94 -1.91
N GLY A 178 42.20 -39.06 -3.13
CA GLY A 178 41.99 -40.22 -4.00
C GLY A 178 40.57 -40.30 -4.57
N ILE A 179 39.87 -39.16 -4.61
CA ILE A 179 38.52 -39.05 -5.16
C ILE A 179 38.60 -38.91 -6.66
N ASP A 180 37.80 -39.72 -7.35
CA ASP A 180 37.54 -39.64 -8.78
C ASP A 180 36.03 -39.51 -8.97
N GLY A 181 35.59 -38.32 -9.38
CA GLY A 181 34.19 -38.01 -9.62
C GLY A 181 33.62 -38.54 -10.94
N ASP A 182 34.49 -39.01 -11.84
CA ASP A 182 34.14 -39.56 -13.15
C ASP A 182 33.94 -41.08 -13.04
N GLY A 183 32.73 -41.44 -12.64
CA GLY A 183 32.38 -42.81 -12.26
C GLY A 183 32.38 -43.79 -13.42
N ASP A 184 32.02 -43.33 -14.62
CA ASP A 184 31.96 -44.15 -15.84
C ASP A 184 33.22 -44.02 -16.72
N LYS A 185 34.12 -43.09 -16.37
CA LYS A 185 35.41 -42.83 -17.03
C LYS A 185 35.26 -42.30 -18.45
N ASP A 186 34.20 -41.54 -18.71
CA ASP A 186 33.97 -40.90 -20.01
C ASP A 186 34.72 -39.57 -20.16
N GLY A 187 35.35 -39.08 -19.08
CA GLY A 187 36.14 -37.86 -19.04
C GLY A 187 35.32 -36.59 -18.82
N LYS A 188 34.04 -36.68 -18.43
CA LYS A 188 33.19 -35.51 -18.16
C LYS A 188 32.95 -35.27 -16.68
N GLY A 189 32.92 -36.32 -15.85
CA GLY A 189 32.72 -36.20 -14.41
C GLY A 189 31.38 -35.59 -14.02
N ILE A 190 30.34 -35.78 -14.84
CA ILE A 190 28.98 -35.29 -14.58
C ILE A 190 28.34 -36.05 -13.42
N GLU A 191 28.81 -37.27 -13.15
CA GLU A 191 28.34 -38.20 -12.13
C GLU A 191 28.64 -37.72 -10.71
N VAL A 192 29.39 -36.62 -10.55
CA VAL A 192 29.58 -35.96 -9.25
C VAL A 192 28.25 -35.54 -8.63
N HIS A 193 27.22 -35.28 -9.44
CA HIS A 193 25.87 -34.95 -9.00
C HIS A 193 24.91 -36.15 -9.07
N GLU A 194 25.44 -37.37 -8.89
CA GLU A 194 24.66 -38.60 -8.83
C GLU A 194 24.98 -39.41 -7.56
N LEU A 195 24.12 -40.38 -7.24
CA LEU A 195 24.30 -41.26 -6.08
C LEU A 195 25.24 -42.45 -6.33
N GLY A 196 25.84 -42.55 -7.52
CA GLY A 196 26.70 -43.67 -7.90
C GLY A 196 28.03 -43.74 -7.12
N ASN A 197 28.47 -42.61 -6.55
CA ASN A 197 29.71 -42.52 -5.78
C ASN A 197 29.44 -41.96 -4.37
N GLU A 198 29.35 -42.86 -3.38
CA GLU A 198 29.05 -42.48 -2.00
C GLU A 198 30.16 -41.63 -1.36
N ALA A 199 31.44 -41.80 -1.78
CA ALA A 199 32.53 -41.00 -1.25
C ALA A 199 32.44 -39.53 -1.70
N VAL A 200 32.08 -39.30 -2.96
CA VAL A 200 31.75 -37.96 -3.50
C VAL A 200 30.56 -37.37 -2.75
N THR A 201 29.47 -38.14 -2.61
CA THR A 201 28.25 -37.69 -1.92
C THR A 201 28.53 -37.30 -0.47
N ALA A 202 29.36 -38.07 0.25
CA ALA A 202 29.74 -37.78 1.63
C ALA A 202 30.54 -36.46 1.77
N ILE A 203 31.40 -36.13 0.81
CA ILE A 203 32.14 -34.87 0.78
C ILE A 203 31.19 -33.70 0.52
N GLN A 204 30.25 -33.86 -0.42
CA GLN A 204 29.23 -32.86 -0.70
C GLN A 204 28.29 -32.63 0.50
N GLU A 205 27.85 -33.69 1.18
CA GLU A 205 27.07 -33.58 2.42
C GLU A 205 27.86 -32.86 3.54
N ALA A 206 29.17 -33.09 3.63
CA ALA A 206 30.03 -32.37 4.57
C ALA A 206 30.13 -30.87 4.20
N TYR A 207 30.24 -30.55 2.91
CA TYR A 207 30.21 -29.18 2.41
C TYR A 207 28.87 -28.49 2.73
N VAL A 208 27.74 -29.12 2.42
CA VAL A 208 26.41 -28.61 2.72
C VAL A 208 26.23 -28.39 4.21
N ARG A 209 26.67 -29.33 5.06
CA ARG A 209 26.66 -29.15 6.52
C ARG A 209 27.48 -27.94 6.95
N LYS A 210 28.66 -27.73 6.36
CA LYS A 210 29.49 -26.57 6.66
C LYS A 210 28.83 -25.25 6.23
N VAL A 211 28.13 -25.24 5.10
CA VAL A 211 27.32 -24.09 4.67
C VAL A 211 26.24 -23.79 5.71
N ILE A 212 25.45 -24.80 6.11
CA ILE A 212 24.40 -24.67 7.13
C ILE A 212 24.97 -24.11 8.45
N GLU A 213 26.06 -24.70 8.96
CA GLU A 213 26.72 -24.22 10.18
C GLU A 213 27.18 -22.76 10.09
N THR A 214 27.55 -22.31 8.89
CA THR A 214 28.04 -20.94 8.65
C THR A 214 26.91 -19.92 8.64
N ILE A 215 25.71 -20.30 8.16
CA ILE A 215 24.66 -19.34 7.82
C ILE A 215 23.31 -19.56 8.52
N ASN A 216 23.10 -20.67 9.24
CA ASN A 216 21.80 -20.96 9.85
C ASN A 216 21.36 -19.88 10.85
N GLY A 217 22.28 -19.09 11.41
CA GLY A 217 21.91 -17.98 12.30
C GLY A 217 21.23 -16.79 11.60
N PHE A 218 21.27 -16.70 10.27
CA PHE A 218 20.60 -15.65 9.51
C PHE A 218 19.14 -16.03 9.24
N ASP A 219 18.27 -15.03 9.10
CA ASP A 219 16.83 -15.19 8.86
C ASP A 219 16.44 -14.85 7.41
N ASN A 220 17.39 -14.39 6.60
CA ASN A 220 17.18 -13.97 5.22
C ASN A 220 17.69 -15.01 4.20
N VAL A 221 17.69 -16.30 4.54
CA VAL A 221 18.29 -17.37 3.72
C VAL A 221 17.24 -18.33 3.15
N LEU A 222 17.47 -18.76 1.92
CA LEU A 222 16.87 -19.93 1.27
C LEU A 222 18.03 -20.79 0.72
N TYR A 223 17.82 -22.09 0.60
CA TYR A 223 18.74 -22.98 -0.09
C TYR A 223 18.25 -23.28 -1.50
N GLU A 224 19.19 -23.42 -2.44
CA GLU A 224 18.94 -23.95 -3.78
C GLU A 224 19.94 -25.07 -4.06
N ILE A 225 19.45 -26.25 -4.44
CA ILE A 225 20.33 -27.41 -4.59
C ILE A 225 21.33 -27.19 -5.71
N SER A 226 20.87 -27.05 -6.95
CA SER A 226 21.77 -26.94 -8.07
C SER A 226 21.13 -26.25 -9.26
N ASN A 227 21.88 -25.34 -9.90
CA ASN A 227 21.47 -24.71 -11.13
C ASN A 227 21.76 -25.61 -12.33
N GLU A 228 20.74 -25.87 -13.14
CA GLU A 228 20.89 -26.43 -14.50
C GLU A 228 21.61 -27.78 -14.57
N ASN A 229 21.33 -28.65 -13.59
CA ASN A 229 21.91 -30.00 -13.50
C ASN A 229 21.33 -30.97 -14.55
N HIS A 230 21.94 -32.12 -14.77
CA HIS A 230 21.43 -33.12 -15.73
C HIS A 230 20.31 -33.97 -15.11
N PRO A 231 19.38 -34.56 -15.91
CA PRO A 231 18.23 -35.30 -15.36
C PRO A 231 18.54 -36.49 -14.42
N PRO A 232 19.61 -37.29 -14.65
CA PRO A 232 20.02 -38.34 -13.71
C PRO A 232 20.32 -37.86 -12.28
N SER A 233 20.62 -36.56 -12.08
CA SER A 233 20.85 -35.97 -10.75
C SER A 233 19.63 -35.98 -9.83
N THR A 234 18.42 -36.30 -10.33
CA THR A 234 17.15 -36.18 -9.57
C THR A 234 17.22 -36.82 -8.17
N ALA A 235 17.67 -38.08 -8.09
CA ALA A 235 17.72 -38.80 -6.82
C ALA A 235 18.73 -38.18 -5.85
N TRP A 236 19.85 -37.67 -6.37
CA TRP A 236 20.87 -36.95 -5.61
C TRP A 236 20.33 -35.61 -5.10
N GLN A 237 19.67 -34.81 -5.95
CA GLN A 237 19.05 -33.55 -5.52
C GLN A 237 18.01 -33.78 -4.43
N TYR A 238 17.15 -34.80 -4.57
CA TYR A 238 16.16 -35.16 -3.57
C TYR A 238 16.79 -35.62 -2.24
N ARG A 239 17.95 -36.28 -2.29
CA ARG A 239 18.74 -36.63 -1.10
C ARG A 239 19.26 -35.36 -0.42
N MET A 240 19.83 -34.43 -1.17
CA MET A 240 20.36 -33.16 -0.62
C MET A 240 19.25 -32.31 0.03
N ILE A 241 18.06 -32.23 -0.57
CA ILE A 241 16.93 -31.51 0.04
C ILE A 241 16.56 -32.11 1.40
N ARG A 242 16.42 -33.43 1.47
CA ARG A 242 16.10 -34.12 2.73
C ARG A 242 17.22 -34.00 3.75
N PHE A 243 18.47 -34.03 3.30
CA PHE A 243 19.64 -33.86 4.14
C PHE A 243 19.68 -32.47 4.79
N ILE A 244 19.45 -31.40 4.03
CA ILE A 244 19.39 -30.03 4.57
C ILE A 244 18.27 -29.92 5.62
N LYS A 245 17.06 -30.36 5.27
CA LYS A 245 15.92 -30.36 6.19
C LYS A 245 16.20 -31.15 7.47
N ALA A 246 16.88 -32.30 7.36
CA ALA A 246 17.28 -33.10 8.52
C ALA A 246 18.36 -32.41 9.37
N CYS A 247 19.30 -31.70 8.75
CA CYS A 247 20.33 -30.95 9.47
C CYS A 247 19.74 -29.76 10.23
N GLU A 248 18.84 -28.99 9.61
CA GLU A 248 18.22 -27.82 10.24
C GLU A 248 17.11 -28.15 11.24
N ALA A 249 16.60 -29.39 11.25
CA ALA A 249 15.56 -29.83 12.19
C ALA A 249 15.95 -29.65 13.66
N THR A 250 17.25 -29.59 13.98
CA THR A 250 17.76 -29.37 15.34
C THR A 250 18.39 -27.99 15.55
N LEU A 251 18.32 -27.11 14.55
CA LEU A 251 18.95 -25.79 14.58
C LEU A 251 17.90 -24.67 14.81
N PRO A 252 18.34 -23.44 15.15
CA PRO A 252 17.41 -22.34 15.45
C PRO A 252 16.51 -21.93 14.28
N GLN A 253 17.03 -21.97 13.04
CA GLN A 253 16.28 -21.58 11.85
C GLN A 253 16.01 -22.80 10.96
N GLN A 254 14.87 -22.77 10.27
CA GLN A 254 14.49 -23.73 9.24
C GLN A 254 14.19 -22.96 7.96
N HIS A 255 15.10 -23.05 7.00
CA HIS A 255 15.02 -22.29 5.76
C HIS A 255 14.33 -23.08 4.64
N PRO A 256 13.63 -22.41 3.71
CA PRO A 256 13.09 -23.06 2.52
C PRO A 256 14.20 -23.66 1.67
N VAL A 257 13.97 -24.87 1.15
CA VAL A 257 14.91 -25.54 0.24
C VAL A 257 14.28 -25.64 -1.15
N GLY A 258 15.01 -25.19 -2.17
CA GLY A 258 14.56 -25.11 -3.55
C GLY A 258 15.27 -26.05 -4.50
N MET A 259 14.59 -26.39 -5.59
CA MET A 259 15.14 -27.14 -6.71
C MET A 259 14.84 -26.41 -8.01
N THR A 260 15.83 -26.27 -8.88
CA THR A 260 15.69 -25.56 -10.14
C THR A 260 15.88 -26.49 -11.32
N PHE A 261 15.51 -26.01 -12.51
CA PHE A 261 15.42 -26.81 -13.74
C PHE A 261 16.67 -27.65 -14.01
N GLN A 262 16.46 -28.94 -14.30
CA GLN A 262 17.49 -29.83 -14.81
C GLN A 262 17.67 -29.59 -16.32
N TYR A 263 18.67 -28.81 -16.69
CA TYR A 263 18.86 -28.33 -18.05
C TYR A 263 18.94 -29.46 -19.09
N ARG A 264 18.45 -29.19 -20.31
CA ARG A 264 18.35 -30.12 -21.45
C ARG A 264 17.86 -31.53 -21.07
N GLY A 265 16.54 -31.72 -21.16
CA GLY A 265 15.89 -33.02 -20.94
C GLY A 265 15.34 -33.23 -19.53
N GLY A 266 15.43 -32.22 -18.66
CA GLY A 266 14.63 -32.17 -17.45
C GLY A 266 13.20 -31.71 -17.74
N GLU A 267 12.30 -32.05 -16.82
CA GLU A 267 10.88 -31.80 -16.94
C GLU A 267 10.42 -30.99 -15.73
N ASN A 268 9.48 -30.07 -15.93
CA ASN A 268 8.91 -29.30 -14.82
C ASN A 268 8.26 -30.20 -13.76
N GLU A 269 7.63 -31.32 -14.14
CA GLU A 269 6.97 -32.21 -13.18
C GLU A 269 7.95 -32.80 -12.15
N THR A 270 9.20 -33.08 -12.55
CA THR A 270 10.26 -33.52 -11.62
C THR A 270 10.53 -32.50 -10.51
N LEU A 271 10.40 -31.20 -10.82
CA LEU A 271 10.53 -30.14 -9.82
C LEU A 271 9.32 -30.13 -8.89
N PHE A 272 8.10 -30.20 -9.45
CA PHE A 272 6.86 -30.16 -8.65
C PHE A 272 6.69 -31.40 -7.75
N ASP A 273 7.14 -32.57 -8.17
CA ASP A 273 7.16 -33.82 -7.39
C ASP A 273 8.27 -33.85 -6.31
N SER A 274 9.21 -32.90 -6.37
CA SER A 274 10.34 -32.87 -5.45
C SER A 274 9.93 -32.58 -4.00
N PRO A 275 10.77 -32.96 -3.01
CA PRO A 275 10.59 -32.57 -1.63
C PRO A 275 10.90 -31.08 -1.34
N ALA A 276 11.22 -30.28 -2.37
CA ALA A 276 11.52 -28.85 -2.24
C ALA A 276 10.30 -28.04 -1.78
N ASP A 277 10.53 -26.89 -1.15
CA ASP A 277 9.50 -25.93 -0.75
C ASP A 277 9.19 -24.95 -1.90
N TRP A 278 10.17 -24.71 -2.77
CA TRP A 278 10.05 -23.84 -3.94
C TRP A 278 10.78 -24.39 -5.16
N VAL A 279 10.41 -23.92 -6.35
CA VAL A 279 10.97 -24.38 -7.62
C VAL A 279 11.18 -23.26 -8.63
N SER A 280 12.15 -23.42 -9.54
CA SER A 280 12.31 -22.58 -10.73
C SER A 280 12.17 -23.41 -12.00
N PRO A 281 11.09 -23.23 -12.78
CA PRO A 281 10.76 -24.06 -13.92
C PRO A 281 11.53 -23.69 -15.20
N ASN A 282 11.45 -24.59 -16.18
CA ASN A 282 11.88 -24.40 -17.56
C ASN A 282 10.78 -23.72 -18.41
N PRO A 283 11.02 -23.46 -19.72
CA PRO A 283 10.03 -22.84 -20.62
C PRO A 283 8.71 -23.61 -20.87
N GLU A 284 8.64 -24.90 -20.57
CA GLU A 284 7.50 -25.77 -20.90
C GLU A 284 6.22 -25.33 -20.20
N GLY A 285 5.08 -25.43 -20.87
CA GLY A 285 3.81 -24.97 -20.30
C GLY A 285 3.63 -23.44 -20.31
N GLY A 286 4.54 -22.69 -20.94
CA GLY A 286 4.36 -21.27 -21.23
C GLY A 286 5.12 -20.30 -20.33
N TYR A 287 5.89 -20.79 -19.34
CA TYR A 287 6.65 -19.96 -18.37
C TYR A 287 7.55 -18.91 -19.02
N ARG A 288 8.01 -19.15 -20.25
CA ARG A 288 8.79 -18.16 -21.01
C ARG A 288 7.96 -16.93 -21.41
N ASP A 289 6.79 -17.07 -22.02
CA ASP A 289 6.11 -15.91 -22.66
C ASP A 289 4.76 -15.55 -22.04
N ASP A 290 4.02 -16.55 -21.55
CA ASP A 290 2.73 -16.42 -20.87
C ASP A 290 2.63 -17.51 -19.78
N PRO A 291 3.23 -17.27 -18.60
CA PRO A 291 3.26 -18.25 -17.54
C PRO A 291 1.86 -18.76 -17.17
N PRO A 292 1.71 -20.06 -16.87
CA PRO A 292 0.43 -20.60 -16.42
C PRO A 292 0.04 -19.99 -15.07
N VAL A 293 -1.22 -20.11 -14.67
CA VAL A 293 -1.62 -19.70 -13.31
C VAL A 293 -0.94 -20.63 -12.30
N ALA A 294 -0.27 -20.06 -11.30
CA ALA A 294 0.28 -20.82 -10.18
C ALA A 294 -0.86 -21.56 -9.46
N ASP A 295 -0.75 -22.88 -9.36
CA ASP A 295 -1.75 -23.72 -8.70
C ASP A 295 -1.59 -23.72 -7.16
N GLY A 296 -0.42 -23.30 -6.66
CA GLY A 296 -0.07 -23.29 -5.24
C GLY A 296 0.46 -24.62 -4.72
N ARG A 297 0.83 -25.57 -5.59
CA ARG A 297 1.52 -26.82 -5.19
C ARG A 297 2.90 -26.54 -4.60
N LYS A 298 3.57 -25.50 -5.10
CA LYS A 298 4.87 -24.98 -4.65
C LYS A 298 4.87 -23.46 -4.75
N VAL A 299 5.77 -22.82 -4.01
CA VAL A 299 6.18 -21.46 -4.35
C VAL A 299 7.02 -21.53 -5.63
N VAL A 300 6.62 -20.79 -6.66
CA VAL A 300 7.33 -20.78 -7.95
C VAL A 300 8.10 -19.48 -8.09
N VAL A 301 9.40 -19.60 -8.39
CA VAL A 301 10.29 -18.49 -8.72
C VAL A 301 10.64 -18.62 -10.19
N ASN A 302 9.98 -17.81 -11.03
CA ASN A 302 10.31 -17.76 -12.43
C ASN A 302 11.65 -17.05 -12.61
N ASP A 303 12.61 -17.74 -13.20
CA ASP A 303 13.98 -17.25 -13.35
C ASP A 303 14.32 -17.13 -14.83
N THR A 304 14.80 -15.97 -15.25
CA THR A 304 15.17 -15.77 -16.65
C THR A 304 16.37 -16.61 -17.07
N ASP A 305 17.24 -17.05 -16.14
CA ASP A 305 18.37 -17.95 -16.43
C ASP A 305 17.90 -19.20 -17.19
N HIS A 306 16.89 -19.88 -16.65
CA HIS A 306 16.34 -21.11 -17.25
C HIS A 306 15.48 -20.88 -18.48
N LEU A 307 14.95 -19.66 -18.63
CA LEU A 307 13.97 -19.33 -19.67
C LEU A 307 14.61 -18.72 -20.93
N TRP A 308 15.68 -17.94 -20.74
CA TRP A 308 16.43 -17.25 -21.80
C TRP A 308 17.94 -17.21 -21.58
N GLY A 309 18.45 -17.50 -20.38
CA GLY A 309 19.73 -16.98 -19.91
C GLY A 309 19.55 -15.51 -19.53
N ILE A 310 20.02 -14.60 -20.39
CA ILE A 310 19.77 -13.15 -20.23
C ILE A 310 18.62 -12.75 -21.16
N GLY A 311 17.45 -12.46 -20.61
CA GLY A 311 16.28 -12.08 -21.41
C GLY A 311 15.06 -11.69 -20.57
N GLY A 312 13.88 -11.72 -21.21
CA GLY A 312 12.61 -11.33 -20.61
C GLY A 312 12.13 -9.94 -21.05
N SER A 313 11.08 -9.45 -20.39
CA SER A 313 10.48 -8.13 -20.65
C SER A 313 9.73 -7.62 -19.42
N GLN A 314 9.44 -6.32 -19.36
CA GLN A 314 8.58 -5.76 -18.31
C GLN A 314 7.21 -6.45 -18.27
N GLY A 315 6.63 -6.75 -19.44
CA GLY A 315 5.34 -7.43 -19.54
C GLY A 315 5.40 -8.83 -18.93
N TRP A 316 6.50 -9.57 -19.11
CA TRP A 316 6.67 -10.88 -18.49
C TRP A 316 6.72 -10.82 -16.95
N VAL A 317 7.32 -9.77 -16.38
CA VAL A 317 7.32 -9.55 -14.92
C VAL A 317 5.88 -9.37 -14.41
N TRP A 318 5.10 -8.50 -15.06
CA TRP A 318 3.70 -8.28 -14.70
C TRP A 318 2.82 -9.51 -14.89
N LYS A 319 3.00 -10.25 -16.00
CA LYS A 319 2.29 -11.51 -16.23
C LYS A 319 2.63 -12.53 -15.14
N SER A 320 3.91 -12.71 -14.81
CA SER A 320 4.36 -13.64 -13.75
C SER A 320 3.72 -13.29 -12.42
N PHE A 321 3.78 -12.03 -12.00
CA PHE A 321 3.17 -11.57 -10.76
C PHE A 321 1.65 -11.80 -10.77
N LEU A 322 0.95 -11.41 -11.84
CA LEU A 322 -0.51 -11.57 -11.91
C LEU A 322 -1.00 -13.02 -12.06
N ARG A 323 -0.08 -13.94 -12.35
CA ARG A 323 -0.30 -15.39 -12.35
C ARG A 323 0.04 -16.05 -11.01
N GLY A 324 0.49 -15.27 -10.03
CA GLY A 324 0.81 -15.76 -8.69
C GLY A 324 2.23 -16.29 -8.54
N HIS A 325 3.16 -15.91 -9.43
CA HIS A 325 4.56 -16.30 -9.36
C HIS A 325 5.43 -15.21 -8.74
N ASN A 326 6.58 -15.64 -8.23
CA ASN A 326 7.72 -14.78 -7.93
C ASN A 326 8.59 -14.70 -9.21
N ALA A 327 9.42 -13.66 -9.34
CA ALA A 327 10.25 -13.48 -10.53
C ALA A 327 11.64 -12.99 -10.17
N ILE A 328 12.68 -13.55 -10.79
CA ILE A 328 14.05 -13.12 -10.62
C ILE A 328 14.73 -12.98 -11.99
N PHE A 329 15.59 -11.99 -12.13
CA PHE A 329 16.28 -11.67 -13.39
C PHE A 329 17.76 -12.03 -13.32
N MET A 330 18.21 -12.84 -14.28
CA MET A 330 19.61 -13.09 -14.55
C MET A 330 20.23 -11.90 -15.26
N ASP A 331 20.91 -11.07 -14.46
CA ASP A 331 21.33 -9.74 -14.83
C ASP A 331 22.82 -9.72 -15.21
N PRO A 332 23.19 -9.21 -16.39
CA PRO A 332 24.60 -9.04 -16.73
C PRO A 332 25.31 -7.97 -15.89
N TYR A 333 24.58 -7.16 -15.11
CA TYR A 333 25.01 -6.10 -14.17
C TYR A 333 26.18 -5.22 -14.64
N ASP A 334 27.41 -5.72 -14.60
CA ASP A 334 28.64 -5.03 -15.02
C ASP A 334 29.18 -5.48 -16.40
N GLY A 335 28.73 -6.61 -16.93
CA GLY A 335 29.13 -7.18 -18.23
C GLY A 335 30.49 -7.89 -18.20
N GLU A 336 31.11 -7.98 -17.02
CA GLU A 336 32.45 -8.55 -16.87
C GLU A 336 32.42 -10.06 -17.15
N VAL A 337 31.38 -10.75 -16.66
CA VAL A 337 31.20 -12.19 -16.86
C VAL A 337 30.60 -12.48 -18.26
N LEU A 338 29.31 -12.21 -18.44
CA LEU A 338 28.57 -12.40 -19.70
C LEU A 338 27.71 -11.18 -20.03
N GLY A 339 27.42 -11.04 -21.33
CA GLY A 339 26.60 -9.96 -21.88
C GLY A 339 27.21 -8.54 -21.74
N PRO A 340 26.54 -7.52 -22.28
CA PRO A 340 26.84 -6.13 -21.97
C PRO A 340 26.19 -5.74 -20.62
N GLY A 341 26.97 -5.18 -19.69
CA GLY A 341 26.48 -4.83 -18.33
C GLY A 341 25.44 -3.71 -18.31
N SER A 342 25.78 -2.60 -18.97
CA SER A 342 24.87 -1.46 -19.14
C SER A 342 24.17 -1.51 -20.50
N ASP A 343 23.07 -2.24 -20.60
CA ASP A 343 22.16 -2.18 -21.74
C ASP A 343 20.81 -1.60 -21.28
N PRO A 344 20.41 -0.40 -21.76
CA PRO A 344 19.15 0.23 -21.38
C PRO A 344 17.92 -0.64 -21.60
N LYS A 345 18.00 -1.68 -22.44
CA LYS A 345 16.89 -2.62 -22.66
C LYS A 345 16.55 -3.47 -21.43
N TRP A 346 17.46 -3.59 -20.46
CA TRP A 346 17.23 -4.34 -19.22
C TRP A 346 16.53 -3.51 -18.13
N ASP A 347 16.64 -2.19 -18.20
CA ASP A 347 16.08 -1.28 -17.18
C ASP A 347 14.55 -1.45 -16.98
N PRO A 348 13.74 -1.67 -18.03
CA PRO A 348 12.31 -1.96 -17.84
C PRO A 348 12.03 -3.20 -16.97
N ILE A 349 12.84 -4.26 -17.10
CA ILE A 349 12.71 -5.49 -16.29
C ILE A 349 13.10 -5.19 -14.85
N ARG A 350 14.29 -4.59 -14.66
CA ARG A 350 14.85 -4.20 -13.36
C ARG A 350 13.87 -3.36 -12.55
N LYS A 351 13.27 -2.34 -13.18
CA LYS A 351 12.27 -1.45 -12.54
C LYS A 351 10.96 -2.17 -12.26
N SER A 352 10.47 -2.98 -13.20
CA SER A 352 9.19 -3.68 -13.04
C SER A 352 9.18 -4.68 -11.89
N LEU A 353 10.32 -5.30 -11.58
CA LEU A 353 10.48 -6.16 -10.40
C LEU A 353 10.22 -5.38 -9.10
N GLY A 354 10.69 -4.14 -9.01
CA GLY A 354 10.34 -3.23 -7.90
C GLY A 354 8.88 -2.81 -7.92
N TYR A 355 8.34 -2.43 -9.09
CA TYR A 355 6.95 -2.00 -9.21
C TYR A 355 5.95 -3.07 -8.74
N VAL A 356 6.12 -4.34 -9.16
CA VAL A 356 5.22 -5.41 -8.70
C VAL A 356 5.28 -5.62 -7.19
N ARG A 357 6.46 -5.42 -6.57
CA ARG A 357 6.62 -5.49 -5.11
C ARG A 357 5.89 -4.34 -4.39
N GLN A 358 5.94 -3.13 -4.95
CA GLN A 358 5.19 -1.99 -4.41
C GLN A 358 3.68 -2.25 -4.43
N PHE A 359 3.15 -2.82 -5.54
CA PHE A 359 1.74 -3.21 -5.60
C PHE A 359 1.41 -4.39 -4.68
N ALA A 360 2.29 -5.39 -4.56
CA ALA A 360 2.12 -6.50 -3.62
C ALA A 360 1.93 -6.03 -2.18
N ARG A 361 2.68 -5.02 -1.72
CA ARG A 361 2.55 -4.42 -0.37
C ARG A 361 1.20 -3.73 -0.13
N ARG A 362 0.54 -3.30 -1.20
CA ARG A 362 -0.78 -2.65 -1.17
C ARG A 362 -1.93 -3.66 -1.24
N MET A 363 -1.62 -4.93 -1.48
CA MET A 363 -2.59 -6.01 -1.57
C MET A 363 -2.48 -6.96 -0.38
N ASP A 364 -3.60 -7.55 0.03
CA ASP A 364 -3.60 -8.67 0.96
C ASP A 364 -3.28 -9.96 0.19
N LEU A 365 -1.99 -10.22 -0.06
CA LEU A 365 -1.54 -11.41 -0.80
C LEU A 365 -1.90 -12.73 -0.10
N ALA A 366 -2.23 -12.72 1.20
CA ALA A 366 -2.73 -13.92 1.87
C ALA A 366 -4.12 -14.35 1.35
N ARG A 367 -4.87 -13.42 0.77
CA ARG A 367 -6.25 -13.63 0.27
C ARG A 367 -6.42 -13.37 -1.22
N THR A 368 -5.46 -12.71 -1.84
CA THR A 368 -5.48 -12.37 -3.26
C THR A 368 -5.08 -13.58 -4.09
N VAL A 369 -5.86 -13.89 -5.12
CA VAL A 369 -5.59 -15.01 -6.04
C VAL A 369 -5.68 -14.58 -7.50
N PRO A 370 -4.98 -15.27 -8.43
CA PRO A 370 -5.15 -15.05 -9.86
C PRO A 370 -6.57 -15.40 -10.32
N VAL A 371 -7.24 -14.48 -11.01
CA VAL A 371 -8.63 -14.63 -11.49
C VAL A 371 -8.77 -14.30 -12.98
N VAL A 372 -8.55 -15.32 -13.82
CA VAL A 372 -8.43 -15.16 -15.29
C VAL A 372 -9.72 -14.73 -15.98
N ASP A 373 -10.88 -15.01 -15.40
CA ASP A 373 -12.19 -14.71 -16.00
C ASP A 373 -12.83 -13.41 -15.47
N VAL A 374 -12.16 -12.72 -14.55
CA VAL A 374 -12.59 -11.42 -14.03
C VAL A 374 -12.19 -10.29 -14.96
N ALA A 375 -11.03 -10.36 -15.60
CA ALA A 375 -10.57 -9.35 -16.55
C ALA A 375 -10.45 -9.93 -17.97
N SER A 376 -10.88 -9.17 -18.99
CA SER A 376 -10.75 -9.62 -20.39
C SER A 376 -9.30 -9.76 -20.85
N THR A 377 -8.36 -9.10 -20.17
CA THR A 377 -6.91 -9.23 -20.42
C THR A 377 -6.35 -10.59 -20.00
N LYS A 378 -7.08 -11.34 -19.15
CA LYS A 378 -6.68 -12.59 -18.49
C LYS A 378 -5.61 -12.46 -17.41
N TYR A 379 -5.12 -11.24 -17.13
CA TYR A 379 -4.14 -10.96 -16.08
C TYR A 379 -4.80 -10.12 -14.99
N CYS A 380 -5.28 -10.79 -13.94
CA CYS A 380 -5.86 -10.14 -12.79
C CYS A 380 -5.53 -10.90 -11.50
N LEU A 381 -4.99 -10.19 -10.52
CA LEU A 381 -4.99 -10.61 -9.12
C LEU A 381 -6.13 -9.92 -8.40
N ALA A 382 -6.93 -10.67 -7.65
CA ALA A 382 -8.02 -10.08 -6.89
C ALA A 382 -8.24 -10.74 -5.53
N GLU A 383 -8.61 -9.92 -4.56
CA GLU A 383 -9.50 -10.36 -3.50
C GLU A 383 -10.93 -9.98 -3.90
N ALA A 384 -11.73 -10.97 -4.26
CA ALA A 384 -13.07 -10.77 -4.80
C ALA A 384 -13.91 -9.82 -3.92
N GLY A 385 -14.45 -8.79 -4.55
CA GLY A 385 -15.27 -7.76 -3.90
C GLY A 385 -14.49 -6.74 -3.07
N LYS A 386 -13.16 -6.76 -3.07
CA LYS A 386 -12.32 -5.79 -2.36
C LYS A 386 -11.29 -5.13 -3.24
N THR A 387 -10.37 -5.87 -3.83
CA THR A 387 -9.25 -5.30 -4.59
C THR A 387 -9.04 -6.07 -5.89
N TYR A 388 -8.68 -5.36 -6.95
CA TYR A 388 -8.41 -5.92 -8.26
C TYR A 388 -7.21 -5.20 -8.85
N LEU A 389 -6.15 -5.95 -9.14
CA LEU A 389 -4.98 -5.48 -9.88
C LEU A 389 -5.00 -6.15 -11.25
N VAL A 390 -5.10 -5.35 -12.30
CA VAL A 390 -5.27 -5.82 -13.68
C VAL A 390 -4.12 -5.29 -14.53
N PHE A 391 -3.45 -6.18 -15.25
CA PHE A 391 -2.44 -5.80 -16.23
C PHE A 391 -3.02 -5.92 -17.63
N ARG A 392 -2.84 -4.88 -18.43
CA ARG A 392 -3.10 -4.88 -19.87
C ARG A 392 -1.76 -4.76 -20.59
N PRO A 393 -1.28 -5.83 -21.24
CA PRO A 393 -0.11 -5.77 -22.09
C PRO A 393 -0.35 -4.84 -23.29
N GLU A 394 0.70 -4.16 -23.74
CA GLU A 394 0.73 -3.44 -25.00
C GLU A 394 0.31 -4.37 -26.15
N GLY A 395 -0.55 -3.86 -27.03
CA GLY A 395 -1.11 -4.63 -28.15
C GLY A 395 -2.44 -5.35 -27.85
N GLN A 396 -2.87 -5.48 -26.59
CA GLN A 396 -4.23 -6.00 -26.26
C GLN A 396 -5.29 -4.90 -26.26
N GLY A 397 -5.58 -4.30 -27.43
CA GLY A 397 -6.68 -3.33 -27.63
C GLY A 397 -6.62 -2.05 -26.78
N ASP A 398 -7.41 -1.03 -27.08
CA ASP A 398 -7.34 0.26 -26.36
C ASP A 398 -8.26 0.30 -25.12
N SER A 399 -8.99 -0.79 -24.86
CA SER A 399 -9.87 -0.98 -23.69
C SER A 399 -9.90 -2.44 -23.25
N PHE A 400 -10.32 -2.67 -22.01
CA PHE A 400 -10.61 -4.00 -21.47
C PHE A 400 -11.78 -3.95 -20.50
N THR A 401 -12.38 -5.09 -20.20
CA THR A 401 -13.45 -5.19 -19.20
C THR A 401 -12.97 -5.86 -17.92
N VAL A 402 -13.53 -5.42 -16.79
CA VAL A 402 -13.36 -6.05 -15.48
C VAL A 402 -14.74 -6.32 -14.89
N ARG A 403 -14.99 -7.56 -14.46
CA ARG A 403 -16.21 -7.96 -13.78
C ARG A 403 -16.15 -7.58 -12.31
N LEU A 404 -17.03 -6.70 -11.88
CA LEU A 404 -17.02 -6.12 -10.55
C LEU A 404 -18.41 -6.25 -9.89
N PRO A 405 -18.50 -6.53 -8.58
CA PRO A 405 -19.75 -6.36 -7.85
C PRO A 405 -20.07 -4.87 -7.68
N SER A 406 -21.33 -4.56 -7.43
CA SER A 406 -21.78 -3.18 -7.25
C SER A 406 -21.08 -2.51 -6.07
N GLY A 407 -20.67 -1.26 -6.24
CA GLY A 407 -20.08 -0.46 -5.17
C GLY A 407 -19.25 0.72 -5.68
N SER A 408 -18.72 1.45 -4.72
CA SER A 408 -17.78 2.54 -4.95
C SER A 408 -16.35 2.00 -4.95
N TYR A 409 -15.56 2.36 -5.96
CA TYR A 409 -14.18 1.94 -6.12
C TYR A 409 -13.27 3.14 -6.33
N THR A 410 -12.11 3.15 -5.68
CA THR A 410 -10.99 3.95 -6.16
C THR A 410 -10.39 3.28 -7.39
N CYS A 411 -9.99 4.09 -8.36
CA CYS A 411 -9.44 3.70 -9.64
C CYS A 411 -8.12 4.43 -9.85
N GLU A 412 -7.05 3.66 -9.96
CA GLU A 412 -5.69 4.16 -10.17
C GLU A 412 -5.07 3.50 -11.39
N TRP A 413 -4.51 4.31 -12.28
CA TRP A 413 -3.72 3.83 -13.41
C TRP A 413 -2.22 4.02 -13.13
N PHE A 414 -1.43 3.02 -13.50
CA PHE A 414 0.02 3.04 -13.45
C PHE A 414 0.60 2.70 -14.82
N ASP A 415 1.51 3.55 -15.31
CA ASP A 415 2.29 3.39 -16.54
C ASP A 415 3.64 2.72 -16.18
N PRO A 416 3.81 1.40 -16.41
CA PRO A 416 5.05 0.71 -16.06
C PRO A 416 6.25 1.16 -16.90
N GLY A 417 6.02 1.73 -18.09
CA GLY A 417 7.09 2.21 -18.95
C GLY A 417 7.74 3.49 -18.42
N LYS A 418 6.98 4.30 -17.68
CA LYS A 418 7.46 5.56 -17.05
C LYS A 418 7.65 5.45 -15.55
N GLY A 419 6.98 4.51 -14.88
CA GLY A 419 6.94 4.45 -13.42
C GLY A 419 6.05 5.55 -12.81
N GLU A 420 5.00 5.96 -13.52
CA GLU A 420 4.13 7.08 -13.13
C GLU A 420 2.70 6.60 -12.84
N GLN A 421 2.06 7.19 -11.82
CA GLN A 421 0.65 6.98 -11.48
C GLN A 421 -0.19 8.18 -11.91
N THR A 422 -1.43 7.93 -12.33
CA THR A 422 -2.41 9.01 -12.53
C THR A 422 -3.05 9.43 -11.21
N ALA A 423 -3.77 10.55 -11.22
CA ALA A 423 -4.64 10.89 -10.09
C ALA A 423 -5.64 9.76 -9.82
N VAL A 424 -5.85 9.46 -8.54
CA VAL A 424 -6.85 8.47 -8.10
C VAL A 424 -8.24 9.06 -8.30
N GLU A 425 -9.08 8.32 -9.01
CA GLU A 425 -10.48 8.69 -9.23
C GLU A 425 -11.40 7.76 -8.42
N THR A 426 -12.58 8.24 -8.04
CA THR A 426 -13.62 7.36 -7.48
C THR A 426 -14.67 7.11 -8.54
N ILE A 427 -14.99 5.84 -8.76
CA ILE A 427 -15.99 5.40 -9.73
C ILE A 427 -17.07 4.58 -9.02
N GLU A 428 -18.30 4.76 -9.50
CA GLU A 428 -19.41 3.91 -9.12
C GLU A 428 -19.59 2.80 -10.16
N VAL A 429 -19.78 1.59 -9.66
CA VAL A 429 -19.91 0.40 -10.50
C VAL A 429 -21.21 -0.30 -10.14
N GLU A 430 -22.03 -0.59 -11.16
CA GLU A 430 -23.11 -1.57 -11.05
C GLU A 430 -22.53 -2.98 -11.22
N ALA A 431 -23.18 -3.99 -10.64
CA ALA A 431 -22.67 -5.36 -10.72
C ALA A 431 -22.64 -5.85 -12.18
N GLY A 432 -21.46 -6.21 -12.69
CA GLY A 432 -21.28 -6.67 -14.07
C GLY A 432 -19.92 -6.35 -14.65
N ASP A 433 -19.80 -6.48 -15.97
CA ASP A 433 -18.58 -6.16 -16.71
C ASP A 433 -18.52 -4.65 -16.97
N ARG A 434 -17.48 -3.99 -16.44
CA ARG A 434 -17.20 -2.56 -16.63
C ARG A 434 -16.04 -2.38 -17.60
N GLU A 435 -16.21 -1.55 -18.63
CA GLU A 435 -15.11 -1.19 -19.55
C GLU A 435 -14.19 -0.13 -18.92
N PHE A 436 -12.88 -0.31 -19.10
CA PHE A 436 -11.81 0.58 -18.70
C PHE A 436 -10.89 0.90 -19.89
N ARG A 437 -10.43 2.15 -19.96
CA ARG A 437 -9.52 2.67 -20.99
C ARG A 437 -8.31 3.31 -20.32
N PRO A 438 -7.09 2.80 -20.53
CA PRO A 438 -5.89 3.47 -20.03
C PRO A 438 -5.80 4.90 -20.57
N PRO A 439 -5.40 5.90 -19.75
CA PRO A 439 -5.27 7.28 -20.19
C PRO A 439 -3.95 7.56 -20.95
N PHE A 440 -3.12 6.54 -21.17
CA PHE A 440 -1.82 6.60 -21.85
C PHE A 440 -1.62 5.36 -22.75
N ALA A 441 -0.63 5.43 -23.63
CA ALA A 441 -0.24 4.33 -24.52
C ALA A 441 0.75 3.37 -23.86
N GLY A 442 0.86 2.15 -24.40
CA GLY A 442 1.78 1.11 -23.91
C GLY A 442 1.14 0.13 -22.93
N ASP A 443 1.99 -0.56 -22.17
CA ASP A 443 1.58 -1.39 -21.04
C ASP A 443 0.83 -0.55 -20.00
N ALA A 444 -0.22 -1.10 -19.39
CA ALA A 444 -1.00 -0.40 -18.39
C ALA A 444 -1.41 -1.31 -17.23
N VAL A 445 -1.33 -0.77 -16.01
CA VAL A 445 -1.81 -1.43 -14.80
C VAL A 445 -2.97 -0.63 -14.23
N LEU A 446 -4.08 -1.30 -13.97
CA LEU A 446 -5.25 -0.75 -13.30
C LEU A 446 -5.34 -1.36 -11.90
N PHE A 447 -5.38 -0.51 -10.89
CA PHE A 447 -5.62 -0.93 -9.51
C PHE A 447 -6.95 -0.36 -9.02
N LEU A 448 -7.87 -1.27 -8.67
CA LEU A 448 -9.18 -0.95 -8.16
C LEU A 448 -9.28 -1.39 -6.70
N THR A 449 -9.70 -0.49 -5.82
CA THR A 449 -10.00 -0.82 -4.42
C THR A 449 -11.42 -0.40 -4.09
N ARG A 450 -12.25 -1.35 -3.68
CA ARG A 450 -13.61 -1.09 -3.23
C ARG A 450 -13.57 -0.38 -1.89
N THR A 451 -14.25 0.75 -1.79
CA THR A 451 -14.42 1.45 -0.52
C THR A 451 -15.16 0.55 0.48
N ALA A 452 -14.62 0.40 1.68
CA ALA A 452 -15.33 -0.27 2.75
C ALA A 452 -16.42 0.65 3.32
N PHE A 453 -17.54 0.06 3.73
CA PHE A 453 -18.57 0.79 4.48
C PHE A 453 -18.81 0.05 5.80
N PRO A 454 -18.97 0.76 6.92
CA PRO A 454 -19.30 0.13 8.19
C PRO A 454 -20.68 -0.52 8.07
N ALA A 455 -20.76 -1.80 8.45
CA ALA A 455 -22.03 -2.50 8.65
C ALA A 455 -22.64 -2.01 9.98
N ASP A 456 -22.83 -2.90 10.95
CA ASP A 456 -23.28 -2.54 12.30
C ASP A 456 -22.23 -1.68 13.04
N ASP A 457 -20.93 -1.93 12.80
CA ASP A 457 -19.82 -1.14 13.33
C ASP A 457 -18.69 -0.95 12.31
N TRP A 458 -17.77 -0.03 12.62
CA TRP A 458 -16.54 0.21 11.90
C TRP A 458 -15.64 -1.02 11.90
N LYS A 459 -15.30 -1.48 10.69
CA LYS A 459 -14.22 -2.45 10.52
C LYS A 459 -12.90 -1.79 10.94
N ARG A 460 -12.21 -2.40 11.91
CA ARG A 460 -10.86 -2.00 12.29
C ARG A 460 -9.83 -2.53 11.30
N ALA A 461 -8.82 -1.72 11.01
CA ALA A 461 -7.67 -2.09 10.19
C ALA A 461 -6.40 -1.51 10.84
N THR A 462 -5.25 -2.14 10.60
CA THR A 462 -3.97 -1.52 11.00
C THR A 462 -3.67 -0.34 10.08
N PRO A 463 -3.00 0.72 10.55
CA PRO A 463 -2.58 1.84 9.69
C PRO A 463 -1.82 1.36 8.44
N GLN A 464 -0.90 0.41 8.61
CA GLN A 464 -0.06 -0.12 7.52
C GLN A 464 -0.90 -0.79 6.44
N SER A 465 -1.92 -1.57 6.82
CA SER A 465 -2.82 -2.23 5.85
C SER A 465 -3.63 -1.23 5.01
N GLN A 466 -3.70 0.03 5.46
CA GLN A 466 -4.38 1.12 4.77
C GLN A 466 -3.39 2.15 4.22
N GLY A 467 -2.11 1.80 4.03
CA GLY A 467 -1.10 2.67 3.45
C GLY A 467 -0.62 3.79 4.36
N VAL A 468 -0.63 3.59 5.69
CA VAL A 468 -0.21 4.60 6.67
C VAL A 468 0.89 4.05 7.57
N ASP A 469 1.96 4.82 7.75
CA ASP A 469 3.00 4.59 8.76
C ASP A 469 2.39 4.78 10.16
N ALA A 470 2.31 3.69 10.93
CA ALA A 470 1.70 3.74 12.25
C ALA A 470 2.46 4.62 13.24
N ALA A 471 3.80 4.66 13.17
CA ALA A 471 4.60 5.44 14.11
C ALA A 471 4.38 6.94 13.88
N LYS A 472 4.40 7.37 12.62
CA LYS A 472 4.09 8.77 12.26
C LYS A 472 2.64 9.15 12.55
N LEU A 473 1.70 8.23 12.35
CA LEU A 473 0.31 8.44 12.75
C LEU A 473 0.20 8.67 14.26
N ASP A 474 0.86 7.86 15.07
CA ASP A 474 0.87 8.01 16.52
C ASP A 474 1.52 9.34 16.95
N GLU A 475 2.59 9.78 16.27
CA GLU A 475 3.18 11.11 16.49
C GLU A 475 2.21 12.26 16.17
N ALA A 476 1.42 12.14 15.10
CA ALA A 476 0.40 13.12 14.76
C ALA A 476 -0.69 13.17 15.85
N VAL A 477 -1.16 12.01 16.30
CA VAL A 477 -2.15 11.88 17.37
C VAL A 477 -1.62 12.45 18.69
N GLU A 478 -0.38 12.17 19.05
CA GLU A 478 0.25 12.71 20.26
C GLU A 478 0.44 14.22 20.17
N PHE A 479 0.78 14.75 18.99
CA PHE A 479 0.81 16.19 18.76
C PHE A 479 -0.55 16.82 19.10
N LEU A 480 -1.65 16.30 18.54
CA LEU A 480 -2.99 16.85 18.82
C LEU A 480 -3.36 16.70 20.30
N ARG A 481 -3.06 15.54 20.91
CA ARG A 481 -3.26 15.30 22.34
C ARG A 481 -2.55 16.33 23.21
N SER A 482 -1.30 16.69 22.86
CA SER A 482 -0.50 17.69 23.59
C SER A 482 -1.04 19.12 23.50
N LYS A 483 -1.92 19.40 22.52
CA LYS A 483 -2.55 20.70 22.30
C LYS A 483 -3.99 20.76 22.80
N ALA A 484 -4.60 19.63 23.14
CA ALA A 484 -5.95 19.55 23.65
C ALA A 484 -6.01 19.74 25.17
N GLY A 485 -7.20 20.04 25.68
CA GLY A 485 -7.47 20.10 27.12
C GLY A 485 -7.73 18.72 27.70
N ARG A 486 -8.51 18.65 28.79
CA ARG A 486 -8.77 17.43 29.55
C ARG A 486 -9.34 16.25 28.74
N ASP A 487 -10.07 16.53 27.66
CA ASP A 487 -10.73 15.48 26.86
C ASP A 487 -9.75 14.89 25.82
N GLY A 488 -8.64 15.59 25.55
CA GLY A 488 -7.54 15.10 24.74
C GLY A 488 -8.00 14.65 23.35
N VAL A 489 -7.71 13.39 23.05
CA VAL A 489 -8.16 12.67 21.84
C VAL A 489 -9.02 11.45 22.21
N ASN A 490 -9.66 11.47 23.37
CA ASN A 490 -10.42 10.31 23.87
C ASN A 490 -11.64 10.00 23.00
N GLN A 491 -12.33 11.04 22.54
CA GLN A 491 -13.50 10.94 21.66
C GLN A 491 -13.11 11.25 20.21
N MET A 492 -12.07 10.57 19.71
CA MET A 492 -11.57 10.74 18.34
C MET A 492 -11.59 9.43 17.54
N LEU A 493 -11.88 9.53 16.25
CA LEU A 493 -11.86 8.43 15.29
C LEU A 493 -11.20 8.90 13.99
N ILE A 494 -10.25 8.12 13.47
CA ILE A 494 -9.65 8.32 12.15
C ILE A 494 -10.02 7.12 11.27
N VAL A 495 -10.69 7.42 10.17
CA VAL A 495 -11.15 6.45 9.16
C VAL A 495 -10.39 6.70 7.86
N ARG A 496 -9.82 5.65 7.28
CA ARG A 496 -9.22 5.69 5.93
C ARG A 496 -9.71 4.51 5.09
N HIS A 497 -10.05 4.76 3.83
CA HIS A 497 -10.63 3.76 2.92
C HIS A 497 -11.88 3.06 3.50
N GLY A 498 -12.61 3.76 4.38
CA GLY A 498 -13.80 3.23 5.06
C GLY A 498 -13.52 2.31 6.26
N CYS A 499 -12.27 2.14 6.67
CA CYS A 499 -11.89 1.38 7.87
C CYS A 499 -11.39 2.32 8.98
N ALA A 500 -11.69 1.99 10.24
CA ALA A 500 -11.12 2.69 11.40
C ALA A 500 -9.65 2.27 11.57
N ILE A 501 -8.72 3.21 11.40
CA ILE A 501 -7.27 2.99 11.54
C ILE A 501 -6.73 3.48 12.89
N TRP A 502 -7.45 4.36 13.57
CA TRP A 502 -7.15 4.81 14.92
C TRP A 502 -8.44 5.21 15.64
N GLN A 503 -8.55 4.86 16.93
CA GLN A 503 -9.73 5.18 17.74
C GLN A 503 -9.34 5.46 19.20
N GLY A 504 -9.87 6.55 19.75
CA GLY A 504 -9.76 6.88 21.17
C GLY A 504 -10.72 6.03 22.02
N PRO A 505 -10.42 5.83 23.32
CA PRO A 505 -11.18 4.93 24.20
C PRO A 505 -12.66 5.29 24.35
N GLU A 506 -13.03 6.55 24.12
CA GLU A 506 -14.37 7.10 24.34
C GLU A 506 -15.05 7.51 23.02
N ALA A 507 -14.59 7.02 21.85
CA ALA A 507 -15.16 7.45 20.57
C ALA A 507 -16.65 7.06 20.36
N GLY A 508 -17.22 6.23 21.23
CA GLY A 508 -18.65 5.89 21.28
C GLY A 508 -19.47 6.78 22.23
N GLU A 509 -18.85 7.64 23.02
CA GLU A 509 -19.56 8.53 23.95
C GLU A 509 -20.34 9.61 23.20
N VAL A 510 -21.54 9.90 23.69
CA VAL A 510 -22.48 10.83 23.04
C VAL A 510 -22.48 12.16 23.76
N HIS A 511 -22.20 13.24 23.04
CA HIS A 511 -22.43 14.59 23.54
C HIS A 511 -22.85 15.59 22.47
N GLY A 512 -23.10 16.82 22.89
CA GLY A 512 -23.49 17.92 22.02
C GLY A 512 -22.38 18.45 21.12
N ILE A 513 -22.58 18.47 19.81
CA ILE A 513 -21.59 18.91 18.81
C ILE A 513 -21.77 20.36 18.33
N TRP A 514 -22.65 21.12 18.98
CA TRP A 514 -22.84 22.54 18.73
C TRP A 514 -23.02 22.86 17.23
N SER A 515 -22.22 23.80 16.69
CA SER A 515 -22.33 24.31 15.32
C SER A 515 -22.07 23.29 14.21
N CYS A 516 -21.54 22.11 14.51
CA CYS A 516 -21.53 21.01 13.54
C CYS A 516 -22.96 20.65 13.07
N THR A 517 -24.00 20.95 13.87
CA THR A 517 -25.43 20.80 13.52
C THR A 517 -25.81 21.51 12.21
N LYS A 518 -25.13 22.60 11.85
CA LYS A 518 -25.40 23.36 10.63
C LYS A 518 -25.17 22.51 9.37
N SER A 519 -24.19 21.61 9.38
CA SER A 519 -23.88 20.69 8.27
C SER A 519 -24.95 19.60 8.09
N PHE A 520 -25.59 19.17 9.18
CA PHE A 520 -26.76 18.27 9.12
C PHE A 520 -27.99 19.01 8.58
N THR A 521 -28.20 20.27 9.00
CA THR A 521 -29.26 21.14 8.47
C THR A 521 -29.08 21.37 6.96
N SER A 522 -27.84 21.59 6.50
CA SER A 522 -27.51 21.66 5.07
C SER A 522 -27.76 20.35 4.32
N THR A 523 -27.47 19.21 4.95
CA THR A 523 -27.80 17.89 4.37
C THR A 523 -29.31 17.77 4.13
N VAL A 524 -30.16 18.22 5.06
CA VAL A 524 -31.63 18.23 4.87
C VAL A 524 -32.04 19.11 3.70
N LEU A 525 -31.45 20.30 3.52
CA LEU A 525 -31.73 21.12 2.34
C LEU A 525 -31.38 20.39 1.04
N GLY A 526 -30.22 19.72 0.98
CA GLY A 526 -29.84 18.93 -0.19
C GLY A 526 -30.87 17.85 -0.55
N LEU A 527 -31.39 17.15 0.46
CA LEU A 527 -32.48 16.18 0.25
C LEU A 527 -33.76 16.83 -0.29
N LEU A 528 -34.13 18.01 0.22
CA LEU A 528 -35.31 18.73 -0.26
C LEU A 528 -35.13 19.25 -1.69
N ILE A 529 -33.90 19.60 -2.08
CA ILE A 529 -33.57 19.97 -3.47
C ILE A 529 -33.63 18.75 -4.39
N ASP A 530 -33.05 17.62 -3.98
CA ASP A 530 -33.10 16.36 -4.72
C ASP A 530 -34.54 15.88 -4.92
N ASP A 531 -35.42 16.10 -3.93
CA ASP A 531 -36.85 15.80 -4.00
C ASP A 531 -37.65 16.85 -4.80
N GLY A 532 -37.01 17.91 -5.32
CA GLY A 532 -37.66 18.98 -6.07
C GLY A 532 -38.59 19.89 -5.24
N LYS A 533 -38.51 19.82 -3.90
CA LYS A 533 -39.34 20.63 -2.98
C LYS A 533 -38.81 22.05 -2.78
N ALA A 534 -37.53 22.28 -3.04
CA ALA A 534 -36.91 23.60 -2.92
C ALA A 534 -35.78 23.78 -3.93
N THR A 535 -35.32 25.02 -4.06
CA THR A 535 -34.07 25.38 -4.73
C THR A 535 -33.30 26.33 -3.81
N LEU A 536 -32.04 26.60 -4.15
CA LEU A 536 -31.24 27.63 -3.46
C LEU A 536 -31.89 29.03 -3.52
N GLU A 537 -32.74 29.29 -4.51
CA GLU A 537 -33.43 30.58 -4.70
C GLU A 537 -34.84 30.61 -4.09
N THR A 538 -35.28 29.53 -3.44
CA THR A 538 -36.56 29.50 -2.71
C THR A 538 -36.57 30.58 -1.63
N LEU A 539 -37.60 31.42 -1.62
CA LEU A 539 -37.75 32.53 -0.68
C LEU A 539 -38.28 32.03 0.66
N ALA A 540 -37.62 32.42 1.75
CA ALA A 540 -37.98 31.99 3.10
C ALA A 540 -39.38 32.45 3.52
N ARG A 541 -39.79 33.66 3.08
CA ARG A 541 -41.09 34.26 3.42
C ARG A 541 -42.29 33.46 2.93
N ASP A 542 -42.11 32.67 1.86
CA ASP A 542 -43.20 31.90 1.24
C ASP A 542 -43.57 30.70 2.13
N HIS A 543 -42.68 30.31 3.05
CA HIS A 543 -42.88 29.23 4.01
C HIS A 543 -43.03 29.73 5.46
N VAL A 544 -42.47 30.91 5.77
CA VAL A 544 -42.65 31.58 7.07
C VAL A 544 -43.13 33.01 6.84
N PRO A 545 -44.46 33.25 6.77
CA PRO A 545 -45.03 34.55 6.41
C PRO A 545 -44.60 35.72 7.29
N ALA A 546 -44.25 35.46 8.56
CA ALA A 546 -43.74 36.48 9.49
C ALA A 546 -42.45 37.17 8.98
N MET A 547 -41.70 36.53 8.08
CA MET A 547 -40.50 37.10 7.47
C MET A 547 -40.79 38.08 6.33
N ALA A 548 -42.01 38.11 5.78
CA ALA A 548 -42.32 38.82 4.54
C ALA A 548 -42.05 40.33 4.60
N SER A 549 -42.25 40.96 5.75
CA SER A 549 -42.09 42.42 5.92
C SER A 549 -40.62 42.84 5.99
N ALA A 550 -39.82 42.18 6.84
CA ALA A 550 -38.44 42.60 7.13
C ALA A 550 -37.40 41.88 6.27
N TYR A 551 -37.72 40.67 5.77
CA TYR A 551 -36.81 39.80 5.04
C TYR A 551 -37.39 39.32 3.69
N PRO A 552 -37.91 40.23 2.83
CA PRO A 552 -38.65 39.85 1.62
C PRO A 552 -37.80 39.11 0.56
N GLY A 553 -36.47 39.27 0.60
CA GLY A 553 -35.53 38.70 -0.38
C GLY A 553 -34.58 37.63 0.19
N VAL A 554 -34.80 37.16 1.42
CA VAL A 554 -33.96 36.08 1.99
C VAL A 554 -34.32 34.76 1.30
N THR A 555 -33.30 34.08 0.77
CA THR A 555 -33.41 32.78 0.11
C THR A 555 -32.70 31.71 0.94
N LEU A 556 -32.88 30.44 0.57
CA LEU A 556 -32.16 29.34 1.23
C LEU A 556 -30.64 29.44 1.01
N ARG A 557 -30.18 29.94 -0.16
CA ARG A 557 -28.77 30.28 -0.40
C ARG A 557 -28.24 31.27 0.63
N HIS A 558 -29.01 32.30 0.94
CA HIS A 558 -28.58 33.33 1.89
C HIS A 558 -28.39 32.74 3.30
N PHE A 559 -29.23 31.79 3.71
CA PHE A 559 -29.03 31.08 4.97
C PHE A 559 -27.79 30.18 4.96
N THR A 560 -27.62 29.37 3.91
CA THR A 560 -26.51 28.41 3.85
C THR A 560 -25.13 29.07 3.73
N THR A 561 -25.09 30.28 3.19
CA THR A 561 -23.85 31.07 3.03
C THR A 561 -23.62 32.09 4.14
N MET A 562 -24.47 32.14 5.18
CA MET A 562 -24.39 33.13 6.27
C MET A 562 -24.46 34.59 5.78
N THR A 563 -25.27 34.84 4.74
CA THR A 563 -25.46 36.16 4.11
C THR A 563 -26.90 36.66 4.18
N SER A 564 -27.77 36.05 4.99
CA SER A 564 -29.19 36.43 5.10
C SER A 564 -29.44 37.78 5.76
N GLY A 565 -28.54 38.21 6.64
CA GLY A 565 -28.77 39.37 7.51
C GLY A 565 -29.89 39.16 8.54
N TYR A 566 -30.40 37.93 8.67
CA TYR A 566 -31.46 37.60 9.63
C TYR A 566 -30.97 37.80 11.06
N ARG A 567 -31.81 38.49 11.83
CA ARG A 567 -31.71 38.55 13.29
C ARG A 567 -33.09 38.40 13.91
N ALA A 568 -33.14 37.71 15.04
CA ALA A 568 -34.34 37.60 15.84
C ALA A 568 -34.55 38.86 16.71
N VAL A 569 -35.76 39.02 17.23
CA VAL A 569 -36.03 39.96 18.34
C VAL A 569 -35.11 39.61 19.53
N ASP A 570 -34.65 40.63 20.26
CA ASP A 570 -33.76 40.52 21.43
C ASP A 570 -32.45 39.71 21.23
N ASP A 571 -32.04 39.58 19.97
CA ASP A 571 -30.82 38.90 19.54
C ASP A 571 -29.64 39.87 19.45
N GLU A 572 -29.25 40.40 20.61
CA GLU A 572 -28.14 41.35 20.74
C GLU A 572 -26.86 40.65 21.23
N PRO A 573 -25.66 41.10 20.83
CA PRO A 573 -24.39 40.60 21.34
C PRO A 573 -24.32 40.62 22.88
N ARG A 574 -23.84 39.53 23.51
CA ARG A 574 -23.71 39.42 24.97
C ARG A 574 -22.29 39.05 25.37
N GLY A 575 -21.54 40.00 25.94
CA GLY A 575 -20.18 39.77 26.41
C GLY A 575 -19.22 39.39 25.28
N SER A 576 -18.41 38.35 25.47
CA SER A 576 -17.53 37.80 24.42
C SER A 576 -18.28 37.03 23.32
N TYR A 577 -19.56 36.77 23.52
CA TYR A 577 -20.38 35.94 22.67
C TYR A 577 -21.26 36.84 21.77
N ARG A 578 -20.81 37.05 20.53
CA ARG A 578 -21.27 38.15 19.67
C ARG A 578 -22.43 37.85 18.72
N HIS A 579 -22.94 36.61 18.65
CA HIS A 579 -23.82 36.17 17.56
C HIS A 579 -25.02 35.27 17.95
N GLY A 580 -25.55 35.41 19.17
CA GLY A 580 -26.76 34.71 19.66
C GLY A 580 -26.56 33.28 20.18
N PRO A 581 -27.14 32.93 21.34
CA PRO A 581 -28.50 32.44 21.22
C PRO A 581 -29.50 33.55 21.51
N SER A 582 -30.43 33.72 20.57
CA SER A 582 -31.66 34.47 20.80
C SER A 582 -32.64 33.62 21.63
N PRO A 583 -33.35 34.23 22.60
CA PRO A 583 -34.48 33.56 23.27
C PRO A 583 -35.70 33.38 22.35
N THR A 584 -35.78 34.14 21.26
CA THR A 584 -36.91 34.19 20.32
C THR A 584 -36.44 33.96 18.88
N PRO A 585 -35.73 32.85 18.58
CA PRO A 585 -35.01 32.66 17.32
C PRO A 585 -35.91 32.59 16.08
N PHE A 586 -37.23 32.52 16.25
CA PHE A 586 -38.22 32.45 15.18
C PHE A 586 -39.01 33.75 15.01
N ASP A 587 -38.82 34.74 15.89
CA ASP A 587 -39.48 36.04 15.84
C ASP A 587 -38.59 37.02 15.07
N PRO A 588 -38.91 37.33 13.79
CA PRO A 588 -38.02 38.13 12.96
C PRO A 588 -37.98 39.58 13.46
N CYS A 589 -36.79 40.12 13.73
CA CYS A 589 -36.64 41.54 14.05
C CYS A 589 -37.04 42.40 12.84
N GLY A 590 -37.71 43.52 13.07
CA GLY A 590 -38.11 44.46 12.00
C GLY A 590 -36.93 45.14 11.28
N VAL A 591 -35.72 45.07 11.84
CA VAL A 591 -34.50 45.64 11.26
C VAL A 591 -33.49 44.52 11.04
N PRO A 592 -33.16 44.15 9.78
CA PRO A 592 -32.08 43.21 9.48
C PRO A 592 -30.71 43.72 9.93
N LEU A 593 -29.75 42.82 10.11
CA LEU A 593 -28.33 43.20 10.30
C LEU A 593 -27.81 43.96 9.06
N PHE A 594 -28.16 43.45 7.88
CA PHE A 594 -27.83 43.99 6.57
C PHE A 594 -28.77 43.38 5.51
N ALA A 595 -28.72 43.91 4.28
CA ALA A 595 -29.52 43.37 3.18
C ALA A 595 -28.99 41.98 2.73
N PRO A 596 -29.86 41.03 2.36
CA PRO A 596 -29.43 39.68 1.98
C PRO A 596 -28.38 39.69 0.86
N GLY A 597 -27.35 38.88 0.99
CA GLY A 597 -26.25 38.74 0.02
C GLY A 597 -25.22 39.87 0.03
N THR A 598 -25.39 40.92 0.85
CA THR A 598 -24.49 42.09 0.80
C THR A 598 -23.31 42.02 1.76
N GLN A 599 -23.41 41.23 2.84
CA GLN A 599 -22.35 41.03 3.83
C GLN A 599 -22.37 39.59 4.35
N TYR A 600 -21.30 39.18 5.01
CA TYR A 600 -21.19 37.92 5.74
C TYR A 600 -21.36 38.15 7.24
N ALA A 601 -22.23 37.37 7.90
CA ALA A 601 -22.27 37.26 9.35
C ALA A 601 -22.60 35.83 9.78
N TYR A 602 -21.64 35.19 10.46
CA TYR A 602 -21.89 33.94 11.15
C TYR A 602 -22.83 34.23 12.33
N TRP A 603 -24.10 33.82 12.20
CA TRP A 603 -25.18 34.25 13.09
C TRP A 603 -26.14 33.12 13.42
N ASP A 604 -26.42 32.92 14.71
CA ASP A 604 -27.06 31.69 15.17
C ASP A 604 -28.57 31.68 14.96
N SER A 605 -29.27 32.79 15.24
CA SER A 605 -30.72 32.84 15.04
C SER A 605 -31.10 32.65 13.57
N ALA A 606 -30.24 33.07 12.64
CA ALA A 606 -30.41 32.82 11.21
C ALA A 606 -30.50 31.33 10.91
N MET A 607 -29.65 30.51 11.55
CA MET A 607 -29.66 29.07 11.33
C MET A 607 -30.80 28.36 12.05
N ASN A 608 -31.25 28.85 13.20
CA ASN A 608 -32.47 28.32 13.83
C ASN A 608 -33.70 28.63 12.97
N GLN A 609 -33.85 29.85 12.46
CA GLN A 609 -34.92 30.19 11.53
C GLN A 609 -34.82 29.41 10.22
N PHE A 610 -33.61 29.13 9.71
CA PHE A 610 -33.42 28.24 8.58
C PHE A 610 -33.97 26.84 8.86
N GLY A 611 -33.69 26.27 10.03
CA GLY A 611 -34.29 24.99 10.48
C GLY A 611 -35.83 25.02 10.48
N ASN A 612 -36.44 26.12 10.93
CA ASN A 612 -37.89 26.31 10.84
C ASN A 612 -38.37 26.34 9.38
N VAL A 613 -37.74 27.13 8.52
CA VAL A 613 -38.07 27.21 7.08
C VAL A 613 -37.98 25.82 6.42
N LEU A 614 -36.92 25.05 6.68
CA LEU A 614 -36.77 23.69 6.14
C LEU A 614 -37.85 22.75 6.70
N THR A 615 -38.21 22.87 7.97
CA THR A 615 -39.31 22.09 8.58
C THR A 615 -40.63 22.37 7.86
N ARG A 616 -40.91 23.63 7.52
CA ARG A 616 -42.12 24.00 6.75
C ARG A 616 -42.12 23.50 5.32
N ILE A 617 -40.96 23.53 4.65
CA ILE A 617 -40.81 22.98 3.30
C ILE A 617 -40.98 21.45 3.32
N ALA A 618 -40.40 20.78 4.32
CA ALA A 618 -40.50 19.33 4.46
C ALA A 618 -41.94 18.88 4.74
N GLY A 619 -42.67 19.64 5.56
CA GLY A 619 -44.00 19.29 6.08
C GLY A 619 -43.97 18.30 7.24
N GLU A 620 -42.77 17.99 7.74
CA GLU A 620 -42.49 17.05 8.84
C GLU A 620 -41.25 17.55 9.61
N PRO A 621 -40.99 17.06 10.83
CA PRO A 621 -39.76 17.38 11.56
C PRO A 621 -38.51 16.98 10.75
N ILE A 622 -37.53 17.88 10.65
CA ILE A 622 -36.32 17.64 9.85
C ILE A 622 -35.46 16.49 10.39
N GLU A 623 -35.57 16.14 11.68
CA GLU A 623 -34.94 14.93 12.23
C GLU A 623 -35.52 13.67 11.61
N ASP A 624 -36.84 13.59 11.45
CA ASP A 624 -37.51 12.41 10.88
C ASP A 624 -37.13 12.21 9.41
N LEU A 625 -37.06 13.31 8.65
CA LEU A 625 -36.58 13.30 7.27
C LEU A 625 -35.11 12.83 7.19
N PHE A 626 -34.22 13.40 8.02
CA PHE A 626 -32.81 13.01 8.07
C PHE A 626 -32.64 11.55 8.50
N ARG A 627 -33.39 11.11 9.52
CA ARG A 627 -33.36 9.74 10.02
C ARG A 627 -33.69 8.75 8.91
N ARG A 628 -34.84 8.95 8.26
CA ARG A 628 -35.36 8.07 7.21
C ARG A 628 -34.50 8.05 5.94
N ARG A 629 -33.92 9.19 5.56
CA ARG A 629 -33.20 9.34 4.28
C ARG A 629 -31.70 9.12 4.38
N ILE A 630 -31.10 9.39 5.54
CA ILE A 630 -29.65 9.33 5.74
C ILE A 630 -29.30 8.41 6.89
N ALA A 631 -29.74 8.70 8.12
CA ALA A 631 -29.23 8.03 9.32
C ALA A 631 -29.48 6.51 9.28
N GLU A 632 -30.70 6.07 8.97
CA GLU A 632 -31.06 4.65 8.84
C GLU A 632 -30.30 3.98 7.68
N PRO A 633 -30.30 4.52 6.43
CA PRO A 633 -29.53 3.93 5.33
C PRO A 633 -28.01 3.81 5.54
N ILE A 634 -27.39 4.74 6.29
CA ILE A 634 -25.95 4.66 6.61
C ILE A 634 -25.66 3.90 7.90
N GLY A 635 -26.69 3.35 8.56
CA GLY A 635 -26.55 2.53 9.77
C GLY A 635 -26.15 3.30 11.02
N MET A 636 -26.62 4.55 11.19
CA MET A 636 -26.46 5.26 12.45
C MET A 636 -27.29 4.62 13.56
N ASP A 637 -26.66 4.31 14.70
CA ASP A 637 -27.35 3.74 15.86
C ASP A 637 -28.31 4.77 16.49
N PRO A 638 -29.64 4.52 16.53
CA PRO A 638 -30.61 5.47 17.10
C PRO A 638 -30.43 5.74 18.60
N GLY A 639 -29.66 4.93 19.32
CA GLY A 639 -29.27 5.16 20.72
C GLY A 639 -28.05 6.08 20.86
N GLU A 640 -27.26 6.26 19.80
CA GLU A 640 -26.02 7.06 19.82
C GLU A 640 -26.17 8.46 19.17
N TRP A 641 -27.38 8.86 18.77
CA TRP A 641 -27.64 10.23 18.32
C TRP A 641 -29.06 10.72 18.57
N ARG A 642 -29.23 12.03 18.68
CA ARG A 642 -30.54 12.71 18.69
C ARG A 642 -30.43 14.17 18.25
N TRP A 643 -31.52 14.76 17.77
CA TRP A 643 -31.56 16.18 17.39
C TRP A 643 -32.46 16.98 18.33
N GLY A 644 -31.87 17.89 19.12
CA GLY A 644 -32.64 18.76 20.00
C GLY A 644 -33.63 19.68 19.24
N ASN A 645 -34.72 20.09 19.91
CA ASN A 645 -35.81 20.83 19.28
C ASN A 645 -36.45 21.89 20.18
N PHE A 646 -37.13 22.84 19.56
CA PHE A 646 -37.85 23.94 20.21
C PHE A 646 -39.33 23.62 20.49
N GLY A 647 -39.74 22.35 20.35
CA GLY A 647 -41.14 21.96 20.44
C GLY A 647 -41.96 22.30 19.19
N PRO A 648 -43.30 22.15 19.26
CA PRO A 648 -44.19 22.40 18.14
C PRO A 648 -44.36 23.90 17.87
N ILE A 649 -44.15 24.31 16.62
CA ILE A 649 -44.43 25.65 16.10
C ILE A 649 -45.43 25.49 14.96
N ASP A 650 -46.63 26.07 15.12
CA ASP A 650 -47.81 25.85 14.27
C ASP A 650 -48.08 24.36 13.98
N GLY A 651 -47.92 23.51 15.00
CA GLY A 651 -48.28 22.09 14.94
C GLY A 651 -47.20 21.14 14.44
N ILE A 652 -46.01 21.61 14.04
CA ILE A 652 -44.87 20.75 13.65
C ILE A 652 -43.68 21.02 14.57
N VAL A 653 -43.00 19.95 15.03
CA VAL A 653 -41.79 20.08 15.86
C VAL A 653 -40.65 20.68 15.04
N VAL A 654 -40.05 21.75 15.54
CA VAL A 654 -38.93 22.45 14.88
C VAL A 654 -37.61 22.14 15.60
N HIS A 655 -36.68 21.51 14.89
CA HIS A 655 -35.34 21.22 15.41
C HIS A 655 -34.40 22.42 15.26
N GLY A 656 -33.41 22.54 16.13
CA GLY A 656 -32.47 23.66 16.08
C GLY A 656 -31.44 23.50 14.95
N GLY A 657 -31.25 24.56 14.17
CA GLY A 657 -30.31 24.55 13.05
C GLY A 657 -28.93 25.13 13.40
N SER A 658 -28.79 25.88 14.50
CA SER A 658 -27.54 26.58 14.81
C SER A 658 -26.54 25.80 15.63
N GLY A 659 -26.98 25.05 16.65
CA GLY A 659 -26.03 24.44 17.58
C GLY A 659 -26.10 24.93 19.04
N ASN A 660 -27.15 25.64 19.48
CA ASN A 660 -27.20 26.27 20.81
C ASN A 660 -28.44 25.86 21.63
N SER A 661 -28.51 26.30 22.89
CA SER A 661 -29.65 26.12 23.80
C SER A 661 -30.09 24.65 24.00
N ASN A 662 -29.15 23.70 23.97
CA ASN A 662 -29.40 22.25 23.98
C ASN A 662 -30.30 21.73 22.83
N ASN A 663 -30.51 22.55 21.78
CA ASN A 663 -31.31 22.22 20.60
C ASN A 663 -30.45 21.83 19.40
N HIS A 664 -29.25 21.31 19.66
CA HIS A 664 -28.29 20.85 18.67
C HIS A 664 -28.29 19.33 18.56
N ILE A 665 -27.47 18.80 17.65
CA ILE A 665 -27.26 17.36 17.57
C ILE A 665 -26.40 16.89 18.74
N PHE A 666 -26.78 15.75 19.31
CA PHE A 666 -25.97 14.96 20.22
C PHE A 666 -25.60 13.70 19.47
N ILE A 667 -24.31 13.36 19.40
CA ILE A 667 -23.81 12.24 18.58
C ILE A 667 -22.45 11.76 19.10
N SER A 668 -22.09 10.50 18.83
CA SER A 668 -20.74 9.98 19.06
C SER A 668 -19.80 10.25 17.87
N ALA A 669 -18.48 10.19 18.10
CA ALA A 669 -17.49 10.36 17.02
C ALA A 669 -17.66 9.29 15.94
N ARG A 670 -18.01 8.06 16.34
CA ARG A 670 -18.31 6.94 15.42
C ARG A 670 -19.49 7.22 14.50
N GLN A 671 -20.60 7.74 15.03
CA GLN A 671 -21.77 8.03 14.20
C GLN A 671 -21.53 9.26 13.32
N MET A 672 -20.87 10.30 13.83
CA MET A 672 -20.54 11.48 13.04
C MET A 672 -19.62 11.13 11.84
N ALA A 673 -18.66 10.23 12.04
CA ALA A 673 -17.80 9.75 10.97
C ALA A 673 -18.56 9.03 9.84
N ARG A 674 -19.74 8.44 10.10
CA ARG A 674 -20.58 7.84 9.03
C ARG A 674 -21.10 8.91 8.08
N LEU A 675 -21.50 10.08 8.60
CA LEU A 675 -21.87 11.22 7.76
C LEU A 675 -20.66 11.74 6.98
N GLY A 676 -19.49 11.83 7.63
CA GLY A 676 -18.24 12.18 6.96
C GLY A 676 -17.91 11.23 5.80
N LEU A 677 -18.06 9.92 6.00
CA LEU A 677 -17.82 8.91 4.97
C LEU A 677 -18.84 9.00 3.82
N LEU A 678 -20.10 9.32 4.11
CA LEU A 678 -21.10 9.58 3.07
C LEU A 678 -20.69 10.75 2.18
N PHE A 679 -20.24 11.86 2.78
CA PHE A 679 -19.79 13.04 2.05
C PHE A 679 -18.45 12.79 1.32
N LEU A 680 -17.56 12.01 1.91
CA LEU A 680 -16.33 11.56 1.26
C LEU A 680 -16.61 10.80 -0.04
N ASN A 681 -17.66 9.97 -0.04
CA ASN A 681 -18.11 9.18 -1.21
C ASN A 681 -19.18 9.92 -2.04
N GLY A 682 -19.19 11.26 -2.02
CA GLY A 682 -20.06 12.03 -2.92
C GLY A 682 -21.56 11.75 -2.73
N GLY A 683 -21.99 11.39 -1.52
CA GLY A 683 -23.38 11.09 -1.19
C GLY A 683 -23.83 9.66 -1.50
N ASN A 684 -22.90 8.80 -1.92
CA ASN A 684 -23.13 7.37 -2.13
C ASN A 684 -22.78 6.58 -0.87
N TRP A 685 -23.65 5.65 -0.50
CA TRP A 685 -23.39 4.67 0.54
C TRP A 685 -23.50 3.26 -0.03
N ASN A 686 -22.35 2.60 -0.19
CA ASN A 686 -22.25 1.21 -0.66
C ASN A 686 -23.09 0.90 -1.92
N GLY A 687 -22.97 1.74 -2.95
CA GLY A 687 -23.68 1.61 -4.22
C GLY A 687 -25.09 2.21 -4.25
N ARG A 688 -25.56 2.80 -3.14
CA ARG A 688 -26.83 3.52 -3.07
C ARG A 688 -26.58 5.03 -2.96
N GLN A 689 -27.00 5.79 -3.96
CA GLN A 689 -27.00 7.26 -3.88
C GLN A 689 -28.08 7.74 -2.92
N LEU A 690 -27.70 8.39 -1.81
CA LEU A 690 -28.62 8.87 -0.78
C LEU A 690 -28.89 10.38 -0.87
N ILE A 691 -27.89 11.15 -1.29
CA ILE A 691 -27.94 12.59 -1.56
C ILE A 691 -27.08 12.88 -2.78
N SER A 692 -27.49 13.78 -3.68
CA SER A 692 -26.81 13.94 -4.97
C SER A 692 -25.33 14.34 -4.85
N THR A 693 -24.51 13.76 -5.72
CA THR A 693 -23.08 14.12 -5.84
C THR A 693 -22.90 15.61 -6.12
N GLU A 694 -23.82 16.21 -6.88
CA GLU A 694 -23.80 17.64 -7.16
C GLU A 694 -24.03 18.49 -5.91
N TRP A 695 -24.97 18.10 -5.04
CA TRP A 695 -25.15 18.79 -3.76
C TRP A 695 -23.90 18.67 -2.89
N VAL A 696 -23.37 17.46 -2.71
CA VAL A 696 -22.14 17.25 -1.91
C VAL A 696 -21.00 18.11 -2.43
N ARG A 697 -20.73 18.06 -3.75
CA ARG A 697 -19.67 18.82 -4.41
C ARG A 697 -19.83 20.33 -4.26
N THR A 698 -21.04 20.85 -4.37
CA THR A 698 -21.29 22.30 -4.29
C THR A 698 -21.31 22.79 -2.85
N ALA A 699 -21.90 22.02 -1.93
CA ALA A 699 -22.00 22.37 -0.52
C ALA A 699 -20.64 22.43 0.19
N THR A 700 -19.67 21.61 -0.23
CA THR A 700 -18.34 21.50 0.38
C THR A 700 -17.24 22.30 -0.35
N ARG A 701 -17.62 23.21 -1.26
CA ARG A 701 -16.70 24.15 -1.92
C ARG A 701 -16.96 25.60 -1.47
N PRO A 702 -15.98 26.52 -1.57
CA PRO A 702 -16.21 27.93 -1.26
C PRO A 702 -17.38 28.50 -2.07
N GLN A 703 -18.42 28.95 -1.37
CA GLN A 703 -19.61 29.63 -1.92
C GLN A 703 -19.69 31.10 -1.49
N VAL A 704 -18.85 31.51 -0.53
CA VAL A 704 -18.75 32.89 -0.05
C VAL A 704 -17.49 33.53 -0.63
N PRO A 705 -17.59 34.61 -1.43
CA PRO A 705 -16.42 35.32 -1.94
C PRO A 705 -15.55 35.89 -0.82
N ALA A 706 -14.22 35.82 -0.96
CA ALA A 706 -13.27 36.43 -0.02
C ALA A 706 -13.43 37.96 0.10
N THR A 707 -14.00 38.60 -0.93
CA THR A 707 -14.15 40.04 -1.05
C THR A 707 -15.44 40.61 -0.46
N ILE A 708 -16.39 39.77 -0.04
CA ILE A 708 -17.64 40.27 0.56
C ILE A 708 -17.33 41.01 1.89
N PRO A 709 -18.02 42.10 2.24
CA PRO A 709 -17.83 42.75 3.52
C PRO A 709 -18.17 41.83 4.70
N LEU A 710 -17.36 41.87 5.76
CA LEU A 710 -17.63 41.19 7.02
C LEU A 710 -18.46 42.11 7.92
N TRP A 711 -19.57 41.61 8.45
CA TRP A 711 -20.33 42.33 9.47
C TRP A 711 -19.51 42.42 10.76
N ARG A 712 -19.45 43.62 11.35
CA ARG A 712 -18.57 43.93 12.51
C ARG A 712 -18.73 43.00 13.71
N ASP A 713 -19.90 42.41 13.90
CA ASP A 713 -20.24 41.56 15.04
C ASP A 713 -20.36 40.07 14.65
N SER A 714 -19.89 39.69 13.46
CA SER A 714 -19.87 38.29 13.01
C SER A 714 -19.11 37.40 13.99
N GLY A 715 -19.65 36.21 14.28
CA GLY A 715 -19.03 35.24 15.19
C GLY A 715 -17.76 34.59 14.69
N ALA A 716 -17.61 34.53 13.37
CA ALA A 716 -16.45 33.97 12.68
C ALA A 716 -16.32 34.64 11.31
N ASP A 717 -15.18 34.48 10.64
CA ASP A 717 -14.98 34.91 9.26
C ASP A 717 -14.97 33.68 8.33
N GLY A 718 -16.00 33.54 7.50
CA GLY A 718 -16.13 32.46 6.53
C GLY A 718 -15.80 32.86 5.09
N ARG A 719 -15.33 34.08 4.88
CA ARG A 719 -15.12 34.61 3.52
C ARG A 719 -14.02 33.82 2.82
N GLY A 720 -14.32 33.31 1.63
CA GLY A 720 -13.42 32.48 0.82
C GLY A 720 -13.21 31.04 1.33
N VAL A 721 -13.77 30.70 2.50
CA VAL A 721 -13.56 29.42 3.18
C VAL A 721 -14.85 28.76 3.66
N TYR A 722 -16.01 29.25 3.23
CA TYR A 722 -17.32 28.71 3.63
C TYR A 722 -18.15 28.30 2.41
N GLY A 723 -18.72 27.10 2.47
CA GLY A 723 -19.66 26.55 1.49
C GLY A 723 -21.11 26.71 1.92
N PHE A 724 -21.95 25.70 1.66
CA PHE A 724 -23.33 25.67 2.16
C PHE A 724 -23.37 25.03 3.54
N ASN A 725 -23.10 25.83 4.57
CA ASN A 725 -22.91 25.42 5.97
C ASN A 725 -21.83 24.36 6.22
N TRP A 726 -20.80 24.36 5.38
CA TRP A 726 -19.56 23.60 5.57
C TRP A 726 -18.38 24.56 5.55
N TRP A 727 -17.38 24.31 6.39
CA TRP A 727 -16.08 24.97 6.26
C TRP A 727 -15.27 24.26 5.19
N THR A 728 -14.44 25.01 4.47
CA THR A 728 -13.67 24.50 3.33
C THR A 728 -12.24 24.96 3.43
N ASN A 729 -11.32 24.17 2.89
CA ASN A 729 -9.90 24.54 2.84
C ASN A 729 -9.61 25.57 1.73
N GLY A 730 -10.44 26.59 1.60
CA GLY A 730 -10.34 27.65 0.60
C GLY A 730 -9.30 28.71 0.96
N THR A 731 -9.33 29.82 0.21
CA THR A 731 -8.42 30.95 0.37
C THR A 731 -9.12 32.10 1.09
N GLN A 732 -8.54 32.53 2.20
CA GLN A 732 -9.02 33.62 3.04
C GLN A 732 -8.80 35.00 2.38
N PRO A 733 -9.40 36.08 2.90
CA PRO A 733 -9.21 37.43 2.36
C PRO A 733 -7.76 37.93 2.37
N ASP A 734 -6.91 37.38 3.24
CA ASP A 734 -5.48 37.69 3.31
C ASP A 734 -4.62 36.88 2.31
N GLY A 735 -5.24 36.02 1.50
CA GLY A 735 -4.58 35.16 0.52
C GLY A 735 -4.04 33.85 1.09
N SER A 736 -4.10 33.64 2.40
CA SER A 736 -3.71 32.37 3.03
C SER A 736 -4.78 31.29 2.83
N ARG A 737 -4.36 30.02 2.83
CA ARG A 737 -5.28 28.88 2.86
C ARG A 737 -5.64 28.56 4.31
N LYS A 738 -6.89 28.15 4.59
CA LYS A 738 -7.36 27.89 5.96
C LYS A 738 -6.53 26.82 6.70
N TRP A 739 -6.26 25.69 6.04
CA TRP A 739 -5.40 24.61 6.53
C TRP A 739 -4.34 24.26 5.47
N PRO A 740 -3.21 24.99 5.42
CA PRO A 740 -2.16 24.75 4.44
C PRO A 740 -1.53 23.34 4.52
N GLY A 741 -1.61 22.68 5.68
CA GLY A 741 -1.14 21.31 5.87
C GLY A 741 -2.06 20.22 5.32
N ALA A 742 -3.18 20.58 4.71
CA ALA A 742 -4.12 19.65 4.08
C ALA A 742 -4.33 19.96 2.59
N PRO A 743 -4.73 18.97 1.78
CA PRO A 743 -5.13 19.16 0.40
C PRO A 743 -6.24 20.20 0.24
N ALA A 744 -6.29 20.85 -0.93
CA ALA A 744 -7.24 21.92 -1.22
C ALA A 744 -8.71 21.45 -1.21
N GLY A 745 -8.95 20.16 -1.46
CA GLY A 745 -10.28 19.54 -1.40
C GLY A 745 -10.79 19.26 0.01
N ALA A 746 -9.99 19.47 1.06
CA ALA A 746 -10.41 19.23 2.43
C ALA A 746 -11.56 20.17 2.85
N PHE A 747 -12.50 19.64 3.62
CA PHE A 747 -13.62 20.40 4.19
C PHE A 747 -13.97 19.88 5.59
N SER A 748 -14.69 20.67 6.38
CA SER A 748 -15.03 20.30 7.74
C SER A 748 -16.40 20.80 8.23
N ALA A 749 -16.90 20.12 9.25
CA ALA A 749 -17.90 20.64 10.17
C ALA A 749 -17.20 21.02 11.47
N ASN A 750 -17.33 22.27 11.92
CA ASN A 750 -16.70 22.77 13.14
C ASN A 750 -17.74 23.31 14.12
N GLY A 751 -17.56 22.94 15.38
CA GLY A 751 -18.45 23.17 16.51
C GLY A 751 -17.71 23.78 17.68
N TYR A 752 -18.43 24.58 18.48
CA TYR A 752 -17.92 25.03 19.78
C TYR A 752 -17.52 23.83 20.64
N ASN A 753 -16.65 24.07 21.61
CA ASN A 753 -16.03 23.07 22.46
C ASN A 753 -15.04 22.11 21.75
N ASN A 754 -14.37 22.58 20.69
CA ASN A 754 -13.39 21.79 19.93
C ASN A 754 -14.02 20.50 19.35
N ASN A 755 -15.19 20.64 18.71
CA ASN A 755 -15.91 19.56 18.05
C ASN A 755 -15.71 19.68 16.54
N ASP A 756 -14.96 18.77 15.94
CA ASP A 756 -14.49 18.92 14.56
C ASP A 756 -14.55 17.61 13.78
N MET A 757 -15.09 17.68 12.56
CA MET A 757 -15.02 16.59 11.58
C MET A 757 -14.37 17.11 10.31
N TYR A 758 -13.22 16.54 9.95
CA TYR A 758 -12.53 16.79 8.69
C TYR A 758 -12.79 15.64 7.73
N VAL A 759 -13.03 15.99 6.47
CA VAL A 759 -13.10 15.05 5.35
C VAL A 759 -12.03 15.48 4.35
N VAL A 760 -11.13 14.56 3.99
CA VAL A 760 -10.02 14.81 3.08
C VAL A 760 -10.11 13.82 1.90
N PRO A 761 -10.81 14.19 0.81
CA PRO A 761 -11.01 13.34 -0.35
C PRO A 761 -9.72 12.75 -0.92
N GLU A 762 -8.69 13.57 -1.06
CA GLU A 762 -7.39 13.18 -1.62
C GLU A 762 -6.65 12.14 -0.78
N TRP A 763 -7.03 11.97 0.50
CA TRP A 763 -6.48 10.94 1.39
C TRP A 763 -7.44 9.77 1.62
N ASN A 764 -8.64 9.83 1.03
CA ASN A 764 -9.79 8.96 1.33
C ASN A 764 -9.97 8.80 2.86
N MET A 765 -10.00 9.95 3.56
CA MET A 765 -9.93 9.99 5.01
C MET A 765 -11.04 10.85 5.64
N VAL A 766 -11.55 10.38 6.78
CA VAL A 766 -12.43 11.12 7.70
C VAL A 766 -11.78 11.15 9.08
N ILE A 767 -11.70 12.32 9.69
CA ILE A 767 -11.19 12.50 11.05
C ILE A 767 -12.28 13.19 11.85
N VAL A 768 -12.72 12.58 12.95
CA VAL A 768 -13.65 13.20 13.89
C VAL A 768 -12.99 13.29 15.24
N ARG A 769 -12.97 14.49 15.83
CA ARG A 769 -12.57 14.71 17.23
C ARG A 769 -13.69 15.48 17.93
N LEU A 770 -14.18 14.92 19.03
CA LEU A 770 -15.20 15.51 19.86
C LEU A 770 -14.63 15.95 21.22
N GLY A 771 -15.19 16.99 21.83
CA GLY A 771 -14.74 17.49 23.13
C GLY A 771 -15.65 18.53 23.79
N LEU A 772 -15.32 18.85 25.05
CA LEU A 772 -15.95 19.81 25.96
C LEU A 772 -14.89 20.67 26.69
N ASP A 773 -13.73 20.87 26.06
CA ASP A 773 -12.50 21.39 26.66
C ASP A 773 -11.97 22.70 26.07
N GLN A 774 -12.70 23.34 25.13
CA GLN A 774 -12.26 24.59 24.49
C GLN A 774 -12.04 25.74 25.48
N ASN A 775 -12.77 25.74 26.61
CA ASN A 775 -12.59 26.75 27.66
C ASN A 775 -11.24 26.63 28.40
N GLN A 776 -10.55 25.49 28.27
CA GLN A 776 -9.20 25.27 28.78
C GLN A 776 -8.17 25.63 27.71
N VAL A 777 -8.32 25.04 26.52
CA VAL A 777 -7.45 25.26 25.37
C VAL A 777 -8.28 25.19 24.08
N ALA A 778 -8.25 26.26 23.29
CA ALA A 778 -8.88 26.26 21.97
C ALA A 778 -7.95 25.60 20.94
N LEU A 779 -8.48 24.64 20.18
CA LEU A 779 -7.80 24.08 19.02
C LEU A 779 -8.02 24.99 17.82
N THR A 780 -6.95 25.67 17.38
CA THR A 780 -7.00 26.66 16.30
C THR A 780 -6.81 26.03 14.93
N ASP A 781 -7.11 26.79 13.86
CA ASP A 781 -6.84 26.35 12.49
C ASP A 781 -5.36 26.04 12.26
N GLU A 782 -4.43 26.75 12.91
CA GLU A 782 -3.00 26.47 12.83
C GLU A 782 -2.63 25.12 13.46
N ILE A 783 -3.24 24.79 14.61
CA ILE A 783 -3.04 23.50 15.27
C ILE A 783 -3.56 22.37 14.38
N TYR A 784 -4.77 22.51 13.85
CA TYR A 784 -5.32 21.49 12.94
C TYR A 784 -4.56 21.40 11.63
N SER A 785 -4.07 22.52 11.08
CA SER A 785 -3.21 22.51 9.90
C SER A 785 -1.93 21.70 10.15
N GLU A 786 -1.28 21.89 11.29
CA GLU A 786 -0.08 21.13 11.65
C GLU A 786 -0.39 19.65 11.90
N PHE A 787 -1.51 19.34 12.55
CA PHE A 787 -1.97 17.97 12.74
C PHE A 787 -2.22 17.27 11.40
N LEU A 788 -2.96 17.92 10.49
CA LEU A 788 -3.22 17.38 9.16
C LEU A 788 -1.93 17.20 8.35
N ARG A 789 -0.98 18.15 8.45
CA ARG A 789 0.33 18.01 7.81
C ARG A 789 1.04 16.72 8.24
N ARG A 790 1.08 16.44 9.55
CA ARG A 790 1.68 15.21 10.11
C ARG A 790 0.97 13.94 9.67
N ILE A 791 -0.36 13.99 9.56
CA ILE A 791 -1.14 12.89 8.98
C ILE A 791 -0.73 12.65 7.53
N GLY A 792 -0.61 13.71 6.72
CA GLY A 792 -0.12 13.62 5.34
C GLY A 792 1.27 13.00 5.23
N GLU A 793 2.19 13.34 6.14
CA GLU A 793 3.56 12.76 6.20
C GLU A 793 3.59 11.28 6.60
N ALA A 794 2.52 10.78 7.20
CA ALA A 794 2.36 9.38 7.58
C ALA A 794 1.84 8.51 6.42
N LEU A 795 1.34 9.09 5.34
CA LEU A 795 0.83 8.33 4.20
C LEU A 795 1.98 7.74 3.37
N LEU A 796 1.90 6.45 3.06
CA LEU A 796 2.92 5.67 2.33
C LEU A 796 2.61 5.55 0.84
N ASP A 797 1.40 5.91 0.44
CA ASP A 797 0.81 5.73 -0.89
C ASP A 797 0.43 7.05 -1.57
N THR A 798 0.73 8.19 -0.95
CA THR A 798 0.71 9.49 -1.63
C THR A 798 2.13 9.83 -2.11
N PRO A 799 2.28 10.27 -3.38
CA PRO A 799 3.57 10.57 -3.98
C PRO A 799 4.32 11.74 -3.33
#